data_AF-A0A345YPT1-F1
#
_entry.id   AF-A0A345YPT1-F1
#
_cell.length_a   1.000
_cell.length_b   1.000
_cell.length_c   1.000
_cell.angle_alpha   90.00
_cell.angle_beta   90.00
_cell.angle_gamma   90.00
#
_symmetry.space_group_name_H-M   'P 1'
#
loop_
_entity.id
_entity.type
_entity.pdbx_description
1 polymer ?
#
loop_
_entity_poly.entity_id
_entity_poly.type
_entity_poly.pdbx_seq_one_letter_code
_entity_poly.pdbx_strand_id
1 'polypeptide(L)'
;MSHVRGRSRKWSSTLTLWRFSKHRPGLASTKAASESSAVSSPPPPDCTKKPRRATGAISTFKSIRLTSYQLMSQACSERIDMTIVSDQDDLEQPVIDEDLLAFDGDSDDGIDAEAEREFLLQDAETLRSHARIASLVAAECIDRFIHVAGLGWHRYDGKRFRLDLEDKAITRAVTRAIGRLAPEALGDKDLLADLVKSQTSSGLAGVVRLMSTIEGLSADAEELDADPWLLNTPTGVLDLRELERGVDWRCLTVHPHDPKYRMTRITRGGYDPAARSEVFERFISRSLPDEGVCRYLQQTAGGLGLIGEQLEHLLPILTGEGRNGKGVLYGAVLYAVGDYGAVANPALFNVDRNATADKPNPALLGLRAVRLVFMSETAKTAELDSAKVKSLTGGDPIKARGVHSKITVEFEPSHQLVLITNHAPQLPADDPAVWERVTNVPWDVVVPPEERDPRLGRKLRTRQAADAILAWALQGLQDYVRNGIVVPERVAAATDEYKADQDTVSNFIEERCEDGCSDRDSDGTKTLHADYQKYCRANGVMREHILGEKDFGTRLDALGYKVKRANGRRFRQGLRLLPDDDEARAEQIVSESRERIAQRYPLNSPADAERRRESEDRRELAAIEQANREAEICSCPPPDAHTRSIVYEGVWTSAHRPGCPVLLEREKSLRAELDGTGPSRKDPAEVAAAEAAILADLPGAKKTLADLQARDGVQESAEAKLLRLQIENAHLKIAGESATPIGLGTADSSPEQDTDDQKEAE
;
A
#
# COMPACT_ATOMS: atom_id res chain seq x y z
N MET A 1 -26.10 -63.83 17.12
CA MET A 1 -26.40 -62.94 18.26
C MET A 1 -25.14 -62.15 18.60
N SER A 2 -25.13 -60.90 19.06
CA SER A 2 -26.19 -59.89 19.30
C SER A 2 -25.53 -58.50 19.16
N HIS A 3 -25.84 -57.76 18.08
CA HIS A 3 -26.69 -56.54 18.07
C HIS A 3 -26.02 -55.24 18.60
N VAL A 4 -26.10 -54.08 17.92
CA VAL A 4 -26.44 -53.79 16.50
C VAL A 4 -26.07 -52.34 16.12
N ARG A 5 -25.72 -52.07 14.82
CA ARG A 5 -25.47 -50.74 14.18
C ARG A 5 -24.27 -49.92 14.72
N GLY A 6 -23.35 -49.37 13.91
CA GLY A 6 -23.01 -49.65 12.51
C GLY A 6 -23.61 -48.72 11.43
N ARG A 7 -22.77 -47.85 10.86
CA ARG A 7 -22.81 -47.44 9.43
C ARG A 7 -21.49 -46.82 8.98
N SER A 8 -20.87 -47.39 7.95
CA SER A 8 -19.79 -46.77 7.16
C SER A 8 -20.26 -46.53 5.72
N ARG A 9 -19.63 -45.58 5.03
CA ARG A 9 -19.53 -45.48 3.56
C ARG A 9 -18.44 -44.46 3.22
N LYS A 10 -17.34 -44.92 2.62
CA LYS A 10 -17.05 -44.80 1.18
C LYS A 10 -16.71 -43.36 0.75
N TRP A 11 -15.42 -43.06 0.71
CA TRP A 11 -14.87 -42.15 -0.29
C TRP A 11 -14.76 -42.89 -1.63
N SER A 12 -14.90 -42.16 -2.74
CA SER A 12 -14.82 -42.72 -4.10
C SER A 12 -13.74 -42.00 -4.91
N SER A 13 -12.64 -42.70 -5.18
CA SER A 13 -11.58 -42.26 -6.08
C SER A 13 -12.07 -42.28 -7.53
N THR A 14 -12.12 -41.11 -8.18
CA THR A 14 -12.51 -40.98 -9.59
C THR A 14 -11.33 -40.46 -10.41
N LEU A 15 -10.46 -41.37 -10.88
CA LEU A 15 -9.51 -41.03 -11.94
C LEU A 15 -10.28 -40.71 -13.22
N THR A 16 -9.95 -39.59 -13.86
CA THR A 16 -10.45 -39.26 -15.20
C THR A 16 -9.29 -39.26 -16.19
N LEU A 17 -9.15 -40.34 -16.97
CA LEU A 17 -8.13 -40.41 -18.01
C LEU A 17 -8.44 -39.45 -19.16
N TRP A 18 -7.47 -38.61 -19.53
CA TRP A 18 -7.46 -37.98 -20.85
C TRP A 18 -6.73 -38.88 -21.85
N ARG A 19 -7.48 -39.48 -22.79
CA ARG A 19 -6.93 -40.26 -23.91
C ARG A 19 -6.86 -39.43 -25.19
N PHE A 20 -5.71 -39.46 -25.85
CA PHE A 20 -5.56 -39.03 -27.24
C PHE A 20 -6.49 -39.82 -28.18
N SER A 21 -7.01 -39.15 -29.21
CA SER A 21 -7.59 -39.77 -30.40
C SER A 21 -7.23 -38.96 -31.66
N LYS A 22 -7.35 -39.55 -32.85
CA LYS A 22 -6.71 -39.08 -34.10
C LYS A 22 -7.71 -38.62 -35.19
N HIS A 23 -7.21 -37.69 -36.02
CA HIS A 23 -7.52 -37.48 -37.45
C HIS A 23 -8.91 -36.95 -37.91
N ARG A 24 -8.89 -35.74 -38.53
CA ARG A 24 -9.15 -35.41 -39.97
C ARG A 24 -10.43 -35.93 -40.70
N PRO A 25 -10.85 -35.33 -41.85
CA PRO A 25 -10.50 -34.03 -42.48
C PRO A 25 -11.66 -33.23 -43.16
N GLY A 26 -11.42 -31.94 -43.46
CA GLY A 26 -11.55 -31.40 -44.84
C GLY A 26 -12.83 -30.68 -45.31
N LEU A 27 -12.64 -29.76 -46.29
CA LEU A 27 -13.59 -29.07 -47.20
C LEU A 27 -14.61 -28.10 -46.55
N ALA A 28 -14.75 -26.81 -46.87
CA ALA A 28 -14.27 -25.87 -47.91
C ALA A 28 -15.14 -25.66 -49.18
N SER A 29 -15.79 -24.48 -49.26
CA SER A 29 -16.12 -23.65 -50.45
C SER A 29 -16.72 -22.30 -49.93
N THR A 30 -16.85 -21.16 -50.64
CA THR A 30 -16.66 -20.73 -52.05
C THR A 30 -15.88 -19.39 -52.09
N LYS A 31 -14.94 -19.05 -52.99
CA LYS A 31 -14.83 -19.09 -54.47
C LYS A 31 -15.19 -17.75 -55.18
N ALA A 32 -14.19 -16.92 -55.49
CA ALA A 32 -14.10 -15.94 -56.61
C ALA A 32 -12.63 -15.42 -56.66
N ALA A 33 -11.80 -15.73 -57.66
CA ALA A 33 -11.74 -15.18 -59.04
C ALA A 33 -11.13 -13.75 -59.08
N SER A 34 -9.82 -13.62 -59.39
CA SER A 34 -9.22 -13.23 -60.71
C SER A 34 -8.97 -11.70 -60.81
N GLU A 35 -7.93 -11.14 -61.45
CA GLU A 35 -6.93 -11.68 -62.41
C GLU A 35 -5.61 -10.82 -62.48
N SER A 36 -4.77 -11.10 -63.47
CA SER A 36 -3.52 -10.44 -63.98
C SER A 36 -3.49 -8.89 -64.09
N SER A 37 -2.36 -8.14 -64.26
CA SER A 37 -0.89 -8.38 -64.34
C SER A 37 -0.07 -7.07 -64.57
N ALA A 38 1.28 -7.09 -64.37
CA ALA A 38 2.33 -6.29 -65.07
C ALA A 38 2.40 -4.73 -64.84
N VAL A 39 3.46 -3.92 -65.13
CA VAL A 39 4.93 -4.06 -65.38
C VAL A 39 5.67 -2.67 -65.26
N SER A 40 6.96 -2.65 -64.85
CA SER A 40 8.05 -1.62 -65.02
C SER A 40 7.98 -0.12 -64.58
N SER A 41 8.95 0.30 -63.73
CA SER A 41 10.05 1.32 -63.94
C SER A 41 9.80 2.78 -64.46
N PRO A 42 10.74 3.78 -64.36
CA PRO A 42 11.95 3.97 -63.51
C PRO A 42 12.06 5.34 -62.69
N PRO A 43 13.03 6.32 -62.86
CA PRO A 43 14.08 6.61 -61.84
C PRO A 43 14.18 8.09 -61.25
N PRO A 44 15.33 8.80 -61.03
CA PRO A 44 15.69 9.43 -59.73
C PRO A 44 15.96 10.97 -59.75
N PRO A 45 16.47 11.58 -58.64
CA PRO A 45 17.90 12.00 -58.52
C PRO A 45 18.50 11.71 -57.11
N ASP A 46 19.80 11.67 -56.78
CA ASP A 46 21.10 12.25 -57.22
C ASP A 46 21.60 13.49 -56.41
N CYS A 47 22.92 13.65 -56.29
CA CYS A 47 23.63 14.38 -55.20
C CYS A 47 24.50 15.59 -55.67
N THR A 48 25.17 16.28 -54.72
CA THR A 48 26.55 16.89 -54.77
C THR A 48 26.69 18.12 -53.83
N LYS A 49 27.83 18.62 -53.31
CA LYS A 49 29.29 18.28 -53.15
C LYS A 49 29.66 18.61 -51.65
N LYS A 50 30.71 18.14 -50.93
CA LYS A 50 32.21 18.05 -51.10
C LYS A 50 32.93 19.41 -51.26
N PRO A 51 34.10 19.66 -50.62
CA PRO A 51 35.37 18.86 -50.65
C PRO A 51 35.89 18.39 -49.25
N ARG A 52 36.67 17.29 -49.10
CA ARG A 52 38.15 17.10 -49.26
C ARG A 52 39.01 18.05 -48.41
N ARG A 53 39.98 17.57 -47.60
CA ARG A 53 41.05 16.61 -47.97
C ARG A 53 40.95 15.18 -47.40
N ALA A 54 42.01 14.68 -46.74
CA ALA A 54 42.57 13.31 -46.89
C ALA A 54 43.74 13.09 -45.86
N THR A 55 44.50 11.98 -45.75
CA THR A 55 44.72 10.81 -46.65
C THR A 55 45.35 9.59 -45.92
N GLY A 56 45.00 8.36 -46.31
CA GLY A 56 45.88 7.17 -46.31
C GLY A 56 45.79 6.17 -45.13
N ALA A 57 45.94 4.84 -45.32
CA ALA A 57 46.00 4.04 -46.56
C ALA A 57 45.85 2.50 -46.32
N ILE A 58 45.20 1.76 -47.25
CA ILE A 58 45.50 0.37 -47.73
C ILE A 58 45.36 -0.84 -46.74
N SER A 59 44.85 -2.05 -47.06
CA SER A 59 43.95 -2.54 -48.15
C SER A 59 43.45 -4.02 -47.97
N THR A 60 42.17 -4.29 -48.27
CA THR A 60 41.57 -5.47 -48.97
C THR A 60 41.93 -6.95 -48.68
N PHE A 61 40.90 -7.79 -48.46
CA PHE A 61 40.51 -9.09 -49.13
C PHE A 61 39.65 -9.94 -48.15
N LYS A 62 38.73 -10.85 -48.52
CA LYS A 62 37.76 -10.99 -49.65
C LYS A 62 36.69 -12.04 -49.24
N SER A 63 35.51 -12.04 -49.86
CA SER A 63 34.36 -12.92 -49.54
C SER A 63 34.35 -14.28 -50.26
N ILE A 64 33.48 -15.22 -49.82
CA ILE A 64 32.72 -16.17 -50.66
C ILE A 64 31.51 -16.76 -49.90
N ARG A 65 30.48 -17.21 -50.63
CA ARG A 65 29.27 -17.95 -50.17
C ARG A 65 29.14 -19.26 -50.95
N LEU A 66 28.44 -20.25 -50.40
CA LEU A 66 27.54 -21.25 -51.02
C LEU A 66 26.77 -21.91 -49.85
N THR A 67 25.44 -22.11 -49.79
CA THR A 67 24.36 -22.36 -50.77
C THR A 67 24.25 -23.83 -51.20
N SER A 68 23.04 -24.39 -51.04
CA SER A 68 22.70 -25.81 -51.06
C SER A 68 22.51 -26.41 -52.46
N TYR A 69 22.60 -27.74 -52.58
CA TYR A 69 21.99 -28.51 -53.68
C TYR A 69 21.56 -29.92 -53.24
N GLN A 70 20.59 -30.51 -53.96
CA GLN A 70 20.08 -31.87 -53.79
C GLN A 70 20.69 -32.82 -54.82
N LEU A 71 20.83 -34.13 -54.49
CA LEU A 71 20.20 -35.26 -55.23
C LEU A 71 20.75 -36.66 -54.85
N MET A 72 19.85 -37.50 -54.34
CA MET A 72 19.58 -38.91 -54.70
C MET A 72 20.69 -39.94 -55.07
N SER A 73 20.61 -41.09 -54.36
CA SER A 73 20.48 -42.47 -54.91
C SER A 73 21.65 -43.46 -54.78
N GLN A 74 21.26 -44.75 -54.68
CA GLN A 74 22.03 -46.02 -54.76
C GLN A 74 23.01 -46.32 -53.60
N ALA A 75 23.11 -47.57 -53.10
CA ALA A 75 22.35 -48.80 -53.37
C ALA A 75 22.25 -49.73 -52.13
N CYS A 76 21.51 -50.85 -52.24
CA CYS A 76 21.24 -51.79 -51.16
C CYS A 76 22.37 -52.82 -50.92
N SER A 77 22.45 -53.33 -49.68
CA SER A 77 22.81 -54.73 -49.41
C SER A 77 22.10 -55.22 -48.14
N GLU A 78 21.64 -56.46 -48.21
CA GLU A 78 20.52 -57.07 -47.50
C GLU A 78 20.74 -57.48 -46.02
N ARG A 79 19.60 -57.67 -45.33
CA ARG A 79 19.28 -58.67 -44.29
C ARG A 79 20.36 -59.24 -43.35
N ILE A 80 19.99 -59.34 -42.07
CA ILE A 80 19.93 -60.61 -41.31
C ILE A 80 18.79 -60.51 -40.26
N ASP A 81 18.22 -61.64 -39.85
CA ASP A 81 16.92 -61.75 -39.18
C ASP A 81 16.90 -61.43 -37.67
N MET A 82 15.73 -61.05 -37.16
CA MET A 82 15.41 -61.18 -35.72
C MET A 82 15.17 -62.66 -35.39
N THR A 83 15.96 -63.22 -34.49
CA THR A 83 15.67 -64.53 -33.89
C THR A 83 15.13 -64.32 -32.49
N ILE A 84 13.86 -64.68 -32.26
CA ILE A 84 13.30 -64.76 -30.90
C ILE A 84 13.79 -66.09 -30.31
N VAL A 85 14.59 -66.01 -29.25
CA VAL A 85 14.83 -67.13 -28.33
C VAL A 85 14.32 -66.69 -26.97
N SER A 86 13.30 -67.38 -26.49
CA SER A 86 12.86 -67.30 -25.10
C SER A 86 13.68 -68.28 -24.28
N ASP A 87 14.27 -67.81 -23.19
CA ASP A 87 14.46 -68.62 -21.99
C ASP A 87 14.16 -67.73 -20.78
N GLN A 88 13.64 -68.35 -19.73
CA GLN A 88 13.38 -67.72 -18.44
C GLN A 88 14.47 -68.17 -17.47
N ASP A 89 14.96 -67.25 -16.62
CA ASP A 89 14.97 -67.35 -15.16
C ASP A 89 15.96 -66.31 -14.56
N ASP A 90 15.94 -66.17 -13.24
CA ASP A 90 16.91 -65.45 -12.39
C ASP A 90 17.23 -63.97 -12.75
N LEU A 91 16.26 -63.09 -12.47
CA LEU A 91 16.55 -61.73 -12.00
C LEU A 91 15.76 -61.45 -10.72
N GLU A 92 16.48 -61.15 -9.64
CA GLU A 92 15.93 -60.87 -8.32
C GLU A 92 15.08 -59.58 -8.34
N GLN A 93 13.98 -59.58 -7.59
CA GLN A 93 13.20 -58.34 -7.40
C GLN A 93 13.98 -57.41 -6.47
N PRO A 94 14.16 -56.12 -6.80
CA PRO A 94 14.68 -55.16 -5.83
C PRO A 94 13.71 -55.07 -4.66
N VAL A 95 14.20 -55.35 -3.46
CA VAL A 95 13.46 -55.10 -2.22
C VAL A 95 13.19 -53.59 -2.16
N ILE A 96 11.91 -53.22 -2.14
CA ILE A 96 11.53 -51.84 -1.84
C ILE A 96 11.70 -51.67 -0.34
N ASP A 97 12.67 -50.88 0.05
CA ASP A 97 13.02 -50.65 1.45
C ASP A 97 11.99 -49.67 2.07
N GLU A 98 11.03 -50.20 2.83
CA GLU A 98 9.95 -49.37 3.42
C GLU A 98 10.45 -48.48 4.59
N ASP A 99 11.68 -48.68 5.07
CA ASP A 99 12.33 -47.80 6.06
C ASP A 99 12.69 -46.41 5.50
N LEU A 100 12.67 -46.22 4.16
CA LEU A 100 12.91 -44.91 3.50
C LEU A 100 11.77 -43.87 3.67
N LEU A 101 10.81 -44.11 4.55
CA LEU A 101 9.76 -43.14 4.94
C LEU A 101 9.75 -42.80 6.45
N ALA A 102 10.81 -43.18 7.18
CA ALA A 102 11.10 -42.60 8.48
C ALA A 102 11.70 -41.19 8.31
N PHE A 103 10.84 -40.17 8.21
CA PHE A 103 11.26 -38.76 8.16
C PHE A 103 11.60 -38.24 9.58
N ASP A 104 12.58 -38.87 10.22
CA ASP A 104 13.18 -38.37 11.47
C ASP A 104 13.96 -37.09 11.14
N GLY A 105 13.45 -35.95 11.62
CA GLY A 105 13.96 -34.64 11.28
C GLY A 105 15.24 -34.29 12.03
N ASP A 106 16.40 -34.58 11.43
CA ASP A 106 17.71 -34.01 11.79
C ASP A 106 18.71 -34.08 10.61
N SER A 107 18.24 -33.84 9.37
CA SER A 107 19.14 -33.56 8.25
C SER A 107 19.68 -32.12 8.37
N ASP A 108 20.86 -31.98 8.97
CA ASP A 108 21.62 -30.72 9.00
C ASP A 108 22.21 -30.45 7.60
N ASP A 109 21.32 -30.23 6.62
CA ASP A 109 21.64 -29.89 5.21
C ASP A 109 22.27 -28.48 5.07
N GLY A 110 22.74 -27.92 6.18
CA GLY A 110 23.60 -26.74 6.18
C GLY A 110 24.98 -27.09 5.68
N ILE A 111 25.49 -26.27 4.75
CA ILE A 111 26.89 -26.34 4.29
C ILE A 111 27.80 -26.28 5.52
N ASP A 112 28.62 -27.31 5.73
CA ASP A 112 29.64 -27.30 6.77
C ASP A 112 30.64 -26.18 6.47
N ALA A 113 30.50 -25.10 7.22
CA ALA A 113 31.27 -23.88 7.03
C ALA A 113 32.77 -24.07 7.32
N GLU A 114 33.19 -25.12 8.02
CA GLU A 114 34.61 -25.44 8.21
C GLU A 114 35.13 -26.30 7.06
N ALA A 115 34.34 -27.27 6.58
CA ALA A 115 34.69 -28.08 5.41
C ALA A 115 34.81 -27.24 4.13
N GLU A 116 33.89 -26.29 3.89
CA GLU A 116 33.97 -25.37 2.74
C GLU A 116 35.16 -24.39 2.88
N ARG A 117 35.51 -23.96 4.10
CA ARG A 117 36.74 -23.20 4.34
C ARG A 117 37.99 -24.02 3.98
N GLU A 118 38.05 -25.29 4.38
CA GLU A 118 39.17 -26.17 4.02
C GLU A 118 39.25 -26.38 2.50
N PHE A 119 38.11 -26.68 1.85
CA PHE A 119 38.04 -26.88 0.40
C PHE A 119 38.54 -25.66 -0.39
N LEU A 120 38.11 -24.45 -0.02
CA LEU A 120 38.54 -23.20 -0.68
C LEU A 120 40.03 -22.89 -0.48
N LEU A 121 40.61 -23.28 0.65
CA LEU A 121 42.05 -23.15 0.88
C LEU A 121 42.85 -24.16 0.04
N GLN A 122 42.37 -25.39 -0.13
CA GLN A 122 42.99 -26.40 -1.01
C GLN A 122 42.90 -25.99 -2.49
N ASP A 123 41.73 -25.56 -2.96
CA ASP A 123 41.52 -25.10 -4.35
C ASP A 123 42.42 -23.90 -4.70
N ALA A 124 42.63 -22.98 -3.74
CA ALA A 124 43.53 -21.85 -3.87
C ALA A 124 45.02 -22.21 -4.08
N GLU A 125 45.46 -23.44 -3.86
CA GLU A 125 46.80 -23.87 -4.27
C GLU A 125 46.91 -24.02 -5.80
N THR A 126 45.82 -24.48 -6.42
CA THR A 126 45.76 -24.79 -7.86
C THR A 126 45.41 -23.56 -8.71
N LEU A 127 44.51 -22.70 -8.21
CA LEU A 127 44.03 -21.52 -8.89
C LEU A 127 45.12 -20.45 -9.11
N ARG A 128 44.84 -19.50 -10.00
CA ARG A 128 45.67 -18.30 -10.29
C ARG A 128 44.81 -17.05 -10.53
N SER A 129 45.46 -15.90 -10.53
CA SER A 129 44.86 -14.56 -10.73
C SER A 129 43.72 -14.28 -9.72
N HIS A 130 42.71 -13.52 -10.13
CA HIS A 130 41.55 -13.16 -9.31
C HIS A 130 40.81 -14.36 -8.70
N ALA A 131 40.87 -15.56 -9.31
CA ALA A 131 40.26 -16.76 -8.75
C ALA A 131 40.99 -17.23 -7.48
N ARG A 132 42.33 -17.27 -7.50
CA ARG A 132 43.15 -17.63 -6.33
C ARG A 132 42.85 -16.69 -5.15
N ILE A 133 42.74 -15.40 -5.43
CA ILE A 133 42.42 -14.40 -4.41
C ILE A 133 40.95 -14.49 -3.97
N ALA A 134 40.02 -14.87 -4.85
CA ALA A 134 38.63 -15.10 -4.47
C ALA A 134 38.48 -16.25 -3.47
N SER A 135 39.05 -17.42 -3.72
CA SER A 135 38.94 -18.57 -2.80
C SER A 135 39.62 -18.32 -1.45
N LEU A 136 40.83 -17.72 -1.44
CA LEU A 136 41.51 -17.34 -0.18
C LEU A 136 40.69 -16.34 0.66
N VAL A 137 40.07 -15.34 0.03
CA VAL A 137 39.27 -14.34 0.75
C VAL A 137 37.88 -14.89 1.12
N ALA A 138 37.33 -15.81 0.32
CA ALA A 138 36.09 -16.51 0.61
C ALA A 138 36.18 -17.32 1.91
N ALA A 139 37.28 -18.05 2.12
CA ALA A 139 37.54 -18.76 3.37
C ALA A 139 37.57 -17.84 4.62
N GLU A 140 37.90 -16.55 4.49
CA GLU A 140 37.76 -15.56 5.59
C GLU A 140 36.34 -14.95 5.72
N CYS A 141 35.48 -15.11 4.71
CA CYS A 141 34.21 -14.38 4.55
C CYS A 141 32.94 -15.22 4.72
N ILE A 142 33.01 -16.56 4.64
CA ILE A 142 31.93 -17.47 5.04
C ILE A 142 31.43 -17.11 6.45
N ASP A 143 30.13 -17.29 6.69
CA ASP A 143 29.35 -16.87 7.88
C ASP A 143 29.25 -15.35 8.12
N ARG A 144 30.00 -14.54 7.37
CA ARG A 144 30.15 -13.10 7.61
C ARG A 144 29.56 -12.26 6.48
N PHE A 145 29.52 -12.83 5.27
CA PHE A 145 28.91 -12.26 4.09
C PHE A 145 28.10 -13.33 3.35
N ILE A 146 27.08 -12.89 2.61
CA ILE A 146 26.32 -13.73 1.68
C ILE A 146 25.84 -12.85 0.52
N HIS A 147 26.02 -13.29 -0.72
CA HIS A 147 25.53 -12.63 -1.92
C HIS A 147 24.22 -13.30 -2.35
N VAL A 148 23.16 -12.51 -2.52
CA VAL A 148 21.84 -13.05 -2.84
C VAL A 148 21.35 -12.60 -4.20
N ALA A 149 20.94 -13.55 -5.03
CA ALA A 149 20.52 -13.31 -6.41
C ALA A 149 19.41 -12.24 -6.48
N GLY A 150 19.65 -11.17 -7.24
CA GLY A 150 18.71 -10.05 -7.39
C GLY A 150 18.59 -9.09 -6.19
N LEU A 151 19.18 -9.42 -5.03
CA LEU A 151 19.18 -8.58 -3.82
C LEU A 151 20.57 -8.00 -3.47
N GLY A 152 21.65 -8.65 -3.88
CA GLY A 152 23.04 -8.18 -3.69
C GLY A 152 23.71 -8.70 -2.41
N TRP A 153 24.88 -8.15 -2.09
CA TRP A 153 25.66 -8.55 -0.92
C TRP A 153 24.97 -8.15 0.39
N HIS A 154 25.01 -9.05 1.36
CA HIS A 154 24.62 -8.83 2.74
C HIS A 154 25.78 -9.20 3.67
N ARG A 155 25.86 -8.56 4.83
CA ARG A 155 26.87 -8.80 5.86
C ARG A 155 26.23 -9.14 7.20
N TYR A 156 26.71 -10.19 7.86
CA TYR A 156 26.31 -10.53 9.22
C TYR A 156 26.77 -9.46 10.22
N ASP A 157 25.86 -9.00 11.08
CA ASP A 157 26.14 -8.00 12.13
C ASP A 157 26.37 -8.59 13.53
N GLY A 158 26.38 -9.92 13.64
CA GLY A 158 26.40 -10.67 14.91
C GLY A 158 25.00 -11.14 15.36
N LYS A 159 23.94 -10.73 14.65
CA LYS A 159 22.55 -11.16 14.92
C LYS A 159 21.74 -11.45 13.64
N ARG A 160 22.08 -10.81 12.51
CA ARG A 160 21.41 -10.94 11.21
C ARG A 160 22.27 -10.46 10.05
N PHE A 161 21.89 -10.84 8.83
CA PHE A 161 22.45 -10.32 7.58
C PHE A 161 21.80 -8.98 7.20
N ARG A 162 22.57 -7.90 7.15
CA ARG A 162 22.10 -6.61 6.60
C ARG A 162 22.63 -6.40 5.19
N LEU A 163 21.79 -5.88 4.30
CA LEU A 163 22.18 -5.44 2.96
C LEU A 163 23.40 -4.51 3.02
N ASP A 164 24.45 -4.83 2.27
CA ASP A 164 25.68 -4.08 2.17
C ASP A 164 25.57 -3.08 1.01
N LEU A 165 25.03 -1.90 1.29
CA LEU A 165 24.76 -0.87 0.29
C LEU A 165 26.03 -0.53 -0.51
N GLU A 166 25.93 -0.66 -1.84
CA GLU A 166 27.02 -0.46 -2.81
C GLU A 166 28.25 -1.37 -2.57
N ASP A 167 28.04 -2.57 -2.02
CA ASP A 167 29.08 -3.60 -1.79
C ASP A 167 30.27 -3.09 -0.94
N LYS A 168 30.02 -2.07 -0.11
CA LYS A 168 31.05 -1.28 0.59
C LYS A 168 31.78 -2.07 1.67
N ALA A 169 31.12 -2.96 2.41
CA ALA A 169 31.76 -3.78 3.43
C ALA A 169 32.46 -5.01 2.85
N ILE A 170 31.91 -5.68 1.84
CA ILE A 170 32.59 -6.80 1.15
C ILE A 170 33.85 -6.31 0.42
N THR A 171 33.78 -5.19 -0.30
CA THR A 171 34.96 -4.59 -0.95
C THR A 171 36.04 -4.19 0.07
N ARG A 172 35.64 -3.69 1.25
CA ARG A 172 36.58 -3.43 2.36
C ARG A 172 37.12 -4.71 3.01
N ALA A 173 36.37 -5.82 3.03
CA ALA A 173 36.87 -7.11 3.49
C ALA A 173 37.96 -7.64 2.54
N VAL A 174 37.67 -7.70 1.24
CA VAL A 174 38.62 -8.08 0.17
C VAL A 174 39.90 -7.24 0.22
N THR A 175 39.77 -5.91 0.31
CA THR A 175 40.93 -5.02 0.35
C THR A 175 41.82 -5.26 1.59
N ARG A 176 41.21 -5.55 2.74
CA ARG A 176 41.94 -5.89 3.98
C ARG A 176 42.59 -7.27 3.94
N ALA A 177 41.95 -8.24 3.30
CA ALA A 177 42.48 -9.59 3.12
C ALA A 177 43.67 -9.61 2.15
N ILE A 178 43.57 -8.92 1.01
CA ILE A 178 44.70 -8.64 0.10
C ILE A 178 45.87 -7.98 0.85
N GLY A 179 45.57 -7.08 1.78
CA GLY A 179 46.58 -6.47 2.67
C GLY A 179 47.21 -7.43 3.68
N ARG A 180 46.48 -8.45 4.15
CA ARG A 180 47.01 -9.52 5.02
C ARG A 180 47.90 -10.52 4.26
N LEU A 181 47.56 -10.86 3.02
CA LEU A 181 48.31 -11.80 2.19
C LEU A 181 49.62 -11.20 1.63
N ALA A 182 49.74 -9.87 1.60
CA ALA A 182 50.89 -9.18 1.01
C ALA A 182 52.28 -9.55 1.59
N PRO A 183 52.48 -9.81 2.89
CA PRO A 183 53.77 -10.24 3.43
C PRO A 183 54.15 -11.67 3.01
N GLU A 184 53.19 -12.58 2.96
CA GLU A 184 53.40 -13.98 2.55
C GLU A 184 53.75 -14.07 1.05
N ALA A 185 53.10 -13.23 0.24
CA ALA A 185 53.40 -13.08 -1.17
C ALA A 185 54.83 -12.55 -1.47
N LEU A 186 55.56 -12.02 -0.48
CA LEU A 186 57.00 -11.74 -0.68
C LEU A 186 57.83 -13.03 -0.85
N GLY A 187 57.31 -14.18 -0.40
CA GLY A 187 57.88 -15.50 -0.62
C GLY A 187 57.39 -16.19 -1.91
N ASP A 188 56.09 -16.09 -2.24
CA ASP A 188 55.51 -16.69 -3.45
C ASP A 188 55.31 -15.66 -4.59
N LYS A 189 56.09 -15.83 -5.66
CA LYS A 189 56.03 -14.98 -6.87
C LYS A 189 54.70 -15.09 -7.62
N ASP A 190 54.03 -16.25 -7.59
CA ASP A 190 52.73 -16.43 -8.24
C ASP A 190 51.66 -15.66 -7.45
N LEU A 191 51.62 -15.83 -6.12
CA LEU A 191 50.73 -15.09 -5.23
C LEU A 191 50.96 -13.56 -5.34
N LEU A 192 52.23 -13.11 -5.43
CA LEU A 192 52.54 -11.69 -5.62
C LEU A 192 51.99 -11.14 -6.93
N ALA A 193 52.16 -11.88 -8.03
CA ALA A 193 51.60 -11.50 -9.32
C ALA A 193 50.06 -11.45 -9.27
N ASP A 194 49.43 -12.33 -8.50
CA ASP A 194 47.98 -12.44 -8.39
C ASP A 194 47.36 -11.37 -7.47
N LEU A 195 48.02 -11.02 -6.36
CA LEU A 195 47.65 -9.87 -5.53
C LEU A 195 47.79 -8.54 -6.31
N VAL A 196 48.87 -8.35 -7.06
CA VAL A 196 49.08 -7.12 -7.87
C VAL A 196 48.00 -6.96 -8.94
N LYS A 197 47.56 -8.05 -9.60
CA LYS A 197 46.40 -8.03 -10.53
C LYS A 197 45.08 -7.68 -9.82
N SER A 198 44.96 -8.00 -8.53
CA SER A 198 43.74 -7.87 -7.74
C SER A 198 43.57 -6.49 -7.09
N GLN A 199 44.64 -5.69 -6.98
CA GLN A 199 44.62 -4.35 -6.35
C GLN A 199 44.05 -3.23 -7.25
N THR A 200 43.78 -3.49 -8.53
CA THR A 200 43.10 -2.53 -9.41
C THR A 200 41.59 -2.49 -9.13
N SER A 201 40.90 -1.40 -9.48
CA SER A 201 39.44 -1.30 -9.30
C SER A 201 38.67 -2.40 -10.04
N SER A 202 39.10 -2.76 -11.25
CA SER A 202 38.57 -3.89 -12.01
C SER A 202 38.98 -5.25 -11.44
N GLY A 203 40.14 -5.34 -10.79
CA GLY A 203 40.59 -6.54 -10.06
C GLY A 203 39.76 -6.81 -8.81
N LEU A 204 39.54 -5.80 -7.97
CA LEU A 204 38.68 -5.89 -6.78
C LEU A 204 37.25 -6.28 -7.18
N ALA A 205 36.67 -5.63 -8.18
CA ALA A 205 35.35 -5.98 -8.71
C ALA A 205 35.30 -7.40 -9.31
N GLY A 206 36.40 -7.86 -9.92
CA GLY A 206 36.55 -9.23 -10.39
C GLY A 206 36.56 -10.26 -9.25
N VAL A 207 37.31 -10.00 -8.18
CA VAL A 207 37.37 -10.87 -6.98
C VAL A 207 36.00 -10.92 -6.29
N VAL A 208 35.36 -9.77 -6.02
CA VAL A 208 34.01 -9.73 -5.42
C VAL A 208 32.99 -10.49 -6.27
N ARG A 209 33.06 -10.38 -7.60
CA ARG A 209 32.17 -11.11 -8.51
C ARG A 209 32.43 -12.62 -8.56
N LEU A 210 33.65 -13.08 -8.32
CA LEU A 210 33.94 -14.52 -8.19
C LEU A 210 33.48 -15.05 -6.84
N MET A 211 33.63 -14.28 -5.76
CA MET A 211 33.09 -14.64 -4.44
C MET A 211 31.56 -14.77 -4.44
N SER A 212 30.84 -14.03 -5.29
CA SER A 212 29.38 -14.14 -5.43
C SER A 212 28.89 -15.42 -6.13
N THR A 213 29.79 -16.36 -6.47
CA THR A 213 29.46 -17.68 -7.03
C THR A 213 30.12 -18.83 -6.27
N ILE A 214 30.59 -18.58 -5.04
CA ILE A 214 31.20 -19.60 -4.16
C ILE A 214 30.14 -20.12 -3.18
N GLU A 215 30.23 -21.42 -2.86
CA GLU A 215 29.31 -22.08 -1.92
C GLU A 215 29.50 -21.53 -0.49
N GLY A 216 28.43 -21.51 0.30
CA GLY A 216 28.40 -20.81 1.60
C GLY A 216 28.48 -19.27 1.54
N LEU A 217 28.79 -18.69 0.37
CA LEU A 217 28.83 -17.25 0.10
C LEU A 217 27.79 -16.78 -0.91
N SER A 218 27.15 -17.69 -1.65
CA SER A 218 26.04 -17.43 -2.56
C SER A 218 24.74 -18.04 -2.03
N ALA A 219 23.61 -17.38 -2.30
CA ALA A 219 22.28 -17.88 -1.97
C ALA A 219 21.20 -17.30 -2.91
N ASP A 220 20.04 -17.94 -2.94
CA ASP A 220 18.82 -17.43 -3.58
C ASP A 220 17.93 -16.66 -2.59
N ALA A 221 17.00 -15.86 -3.13
CA ALA A 221 16.21 -14.90 -2.35
C ALA A 221 15.19 -15.55 -1.39
N GLU A 222 14.88 -16.82 -1.61
CA GLU A 222 14.01 -17.67 -0.79
C GLU A 222 14.74 -18.21 0.45
N GLU A 223 16.07 -18.37 0.40
CA GLU A 223 16.89 -18.84 1.53
C GLU A 223 17.13 -17.76 2.60
N LEU A 224 16.79 -16.50 2.34
CA LEU A 224 16.86 -15.41 3.32
C LEU A 224 15.56 -15.32 4.13
N ASP A 225 15.65 -15.36 5.46
CA ASP A 225 14.49 -15.38 6.37
C ASP A 225 13.52 -16.58 6.12
N ALA A 226 14.05 -17.70 5.60
CA ALA A 226 13.28 -18.82 5.07
C ALA A 226 12.34 -19.54 6.05
N ASP A 227 12.64 -19.53 7.35
CA ASP A 227 11.74 -20.08 8.37
C ASP A 227 10.77 -19.00 8.90
N PRO A 228 9.44 -19.14 8.68
CA PRO A 228 8.47 -18.14 9.10
C PRO A 228 8.15 -18.18 10.60
N TRP A 229 8.49 -19.25 11.31
CA TRP A 229 8.22 -19.44 12.75
C TRP A 229 9.40 -19.07 13.64
N LEU A 230 10.64 -19.11 13.13
CA LEU A 230 11.77 -18.56 13.86
C LEU A 230 11.65 -17.02 13.95
N LEU A 231 11.70 -16.46 15.17
CA LEU A 231 11.64 -15.02 15.42
C LEU A 231 12.97 -14.51 15.99
N ASN A 232 13.64 -13.64 15.23
CA ASN A 232 14.91 -13.03 15.64
C ASN A 232 14.67 -11.85 16.60
N THR A 233 15.21 -11.94 17.82
CA THR A 233 15.07 -10.89 18.84
C THR A 233 16.43 -10.44 19.36
N PRO A 234 16.62 -9.21 19.89
CA PRO A 234 17.93 -8.77 20.40
C PRO A 234 18.51 -9.60 21.57
N THR A 235 17.74 -10.53 22.13
CA THR A 235 18.11 -11.51 23.16
C THR A 235 18.51 -12.88 22.61
N GLY A 236 18.15 -13.20 21.36
CA GLY A 236 18.33 -14.51 20.72
C GLY A 236 17.18 -14.84 19.75
N VAL A 237 17.21 -16.04 19.17
CA VAL A 237 16.15 -16.55 18.28
C VAL A 237 15.16 -17.39 19.08
N LEU A 238 13.85 -17.26 18.80
CA LEU A 238 12.79 -18.10 19.36
C LEU A 238 12.21 -19.01 18.26
N ASP A 239 11.96 -20.30 18.53
CA ASP A 239 11.07 -21.13 17.69
C ASP A 239 9.62 -20.99 18.19
N LEU A 240 8.79 -20.28 17.42
CA LEU A 240 7.41 -20.04 17.83
C LEU A 240 6.52 -21.30 17.75
N ARG A 241 6.97 -22.37 17.07
CA ARG A 241 6.27 -23.67 17.05
C ARG A 241 6.19 -24.34 18.42
N GLU A 242 7.04 -23.95 19.37
CA GLU A 242 6.91 -24.39 20.76
C GLU A 242 5.52 -24.05 21.36
N LEU A 243 4.88 -22.96 20.92
CA LEU A 243 3.53 -22.61 21.35
C LEU A 243 2.49 -23.64 20.88
N GLU A 244 2.64 -24.18 19.66
CA GLU A 244 1.78 -25.26 19.11
C GLU A 244 2.02 -26.58 19.85
N ARG A 245 3.27 -26.85 20.23
CA ARG A 245 3.65 -27.96 21.12
C ARG A 245 3.14 -27.76 22.57
N GLY A 246 2.47 -26.64 22.87
CA GLY A 246 1.80 -26.36 24.14
C GLY A 246 2.66 -25.66 25.20
N VAL A 247 3.90 -25.25 24.87
CA VAL A 247 4.80 -24.54 25.78
C VAL A 247 4.20 -23.19 26.17
N ASP A 248 4.42 -22.73 27.41
CA ASP A 248 3.98 -21.39 27.78
C ASP A 248 4.87 -20.32 27.11
N TRP A 249 4.30 -19.20 26.64
CA TRP A 249 5.08 -18.15 25.98
C TRP A 249 6.17 -17.57 26.88
N ARG A 250 6.06 -17.74 28.21
CA ARG A 250 7.06 -17.34 29.21
C ARG A 250 8.21 -18.33 29.38
N CYS A 251 8.14 -19.47 28.70
CA CYS A 251 9.06 -20.60 28.81
C CYS A 251 9.67 -21.01 27.46
N LEU A 252 9.52 -20.17 26.42
CA LEU A 252 10.12 -20.41 25.11
C LEU A 252 11.64 -20.51 25.18
N THR A 253 12.21 -21.43 24.40
CA THR A 253 13.65 -21.60 24.24
C THR A 253 14.25 -20.39 23.52
N VAL A 254 15.36 -19.87 24.06
CA VAL A 254 16.13 -18.79 23.44
C VAL A 254 17.40 -19.38 22.84
N HIS A 255 17.39 -19.59 21.53
CA HIS A 255 18.54 -20.05 20.77
C HIS A 255 19.56 -18.91 20.57
N PRO A 256 20.87 -19.21 20.50
CA PRO A 256 21.87 -18.21 20.15
C PRO A 256 21.63 -17.66 18.74
N HIS A 257 22.19 -16.49 18.44
CA HIS A 257 22.21 -15.98 17.08
C HIS A 257 23.23 -16.76 16.25
N ASP A 258 22.76 -17.37 15.16
CA ASP A 258 23.56 -18.19 14.25
C ASP A 258 23.42 -17.65 12.82
N PRO A 259 24.52 -17.45 12.06
CA PRO A 259 24.49 -17.18 10.62
C PRO A 259 23.65 -18.19 9.81
N LYS A 260 23.60 -19.46 10.20
CA LYS A 260 22.91 -20.51 9.42
C LYS A 260 21.41 -20.30 9.27
N TYR A 261 20.78 -19.53 10.17
CA TYR A 261 19.38 -19.12 10.04
C TYR A 261 19.12 -18.10 8.92
N ARG A 262 20.16 -17.50 8.31
CA ARG A 262 20.10 -16.56 7.16
C ARG A 262 19.09 -15.40 7.31
N MET A 263 18.76 -15.04 8.54
CA MET A 263 17.81 -13.97 8.87
C MET A 263 18.37 -12.61 8.47
N THR A 264 17.54 -11.76 7.88
CA THR A 264 17.81 -10.32 7.66
C THR A 264 17.11 -9.43 8.66
N ARG A 265 15.96 -9.86 9.19
CA ARG A 265 15.12 -9.07 10.12
C ARG A 265 15.47 -9.31 11.60
N ILE A 266 15.00 -8.41 12.47
CA ILE A 266 15.05 -8.52 13.94
C ILE A 266 14.02 -7.58 14.58
N THR A 267 13.49 -7.96 15.74
CA THR A 267 12.67 -7.07 16.58
C THR A 267 13.54 -5.99 17.30
N ARG A 268 12.92 -4.95 17.86
CA ARG A 268 13.58 -4.06 18.86
C ARG A 268 13.24 -4.43 20.29
N GLY A 269 12.06 -5.00 20.52
CA GLY A 269 11.74 -5.69 21.76
C GLY A 269 12.55 -6.98 21.85
N GLY A 270 13.21 -7.24 22.99
CA GLY A 270 13.76 -8.55 23.31
C GLY A 270 12.74 -9.40 24.05
N TYR A 271 13.02 -10.69 24.11
CA TYR A 271 12.25 -11.64 24.88
C TYR A 271 12.60 -11.52 26.37
N ASP A 272 11.63 -11.04 27.15
CA ASP A 272 11.65 -11.05 28.61
C ASP A 272 10.23 -11.35 29.14
N PRO A 273 9.97 -12.55 29.68
CA PRO A 273 8.69 -12.93 30.29
C PRO A 273 8.23 -12.00 31.43
N ALA A 274 9.16 -11.32 32.10
CA ALA A 274 8.89 -10.39 33.19
C ALA A 274 8.70 -8.93 32.71
N ALA A 275 8.92 -8.61 31.44
CA ALA A 275 8.80 -7.25 30.92
C ALA A 275 7.37 -6.70 31.10
N ARG A 276 7.25 -5.57 31.79
CA ARG A 276 5.99 -4.84 32.00
C ARG A 276 6.18 -3.35 31.70
N SER A 277 5.11 -2.71 31.28
CA SER A 277 5.09 -1.28 30.97
C SER A 277 3.71 -0.71 31.31
N GLU A 278 3.58 -0.15 32.51
CA GLU A 278 2.35 0.51 32.97
C GLU A 278 1.82 1.55 31.98
N VAL A 279 2.71 2.18 31.19
CA VAL A 279 2.35 3.18 30.18
C VAL A 279 1.67 2.53 28.98
N PHE A 280 2.10 1.33 28.57
CA PHE A 280 1.46 0.57 27.50
C PHE A 280 0.18 -0.09 27.98
N GLU A 281 0.21 -0.75 29.15
CA GLU A 281 -0.94 -1.44 29.76
C GLU A 281 -2.13 -0.48 30.01
N ARG A 282 -1.84 0.71 30.53
CA ARG A 282 -2.82 1.79 30.75
C ARG A 282 -3.25 2.49 29.45
N PHE A 283 -2.42 2.47 28.42
CA PHE A 283 -2.78 2.99 27.09
C PHE A 283 -3.75 2.03 26.38
N ILE A 284 -3.45 0.73 26.35
CA ILE A 284 -4.30 -0.30 25.75
C ILE A 284 -5.66 -0.37 26.45
N SER A 285 -5.70 -0.56 27.77
CA SER A 285 -6.96 -0.65 28.52
C SER A 285 -7.81 0.63 28.48
N ARG A 286 -7.21 1.79 28.17
CA ARG A 286 -7.93 3.03 27.90
C ARG A 286 -8.45 3.13 26.47
N SER A 287 -7.62 2.83 25.46
CA SER A 287 -8.02 2.96 24.05
C SER A 287 -8.96 1.84 23.59
N LEU A 288 -8.87 0.66 24.20
CA LEU A 288 -9.77 -0.49 24.01
C LEU A 288 -10.17 -1.06 25.39
N PRO A 289 -11.18 -0.48 26.05
CA PRO A 289 -11.69 -0.96 27.34
C PRO A 289 -12.55 -2.23 27.21
N ASP A 290 -12.90 -2.62 25.98
CA ASP A 290 -13.54 -3.88 25.67
C ASP A 290 -12.47 -4.98 25.57
N GLU A 291 -12.45 -5.89 26.56
CA GLU A 291 -11.45 -6.96 26.63
C GLU A 291 -11.51 -7.91 25.41
N GLY A 292 -12.69 -8.09 24.80
CA GLY A 292 -12.85 -8.88 23.59
C GLY A 292 -12.19 -8.23 22.37
N VAL A 293 -12.39 -6.93 22.18
CA VAL A 293 -11.72 -6.16 21.11
C VAL A 293 -10.22 -6.05 21.36
N CYS A 294 -9.80 -5.86 22.60
CA CYS A 294 -8.40 -5.89 23.00
C CYS A 294 -7.75 -7.25 22.68
N ARG A 295 -8.40 -8.37 23.00
CA ARG A 295 -7.96 -9.73 22.69
C ARG A 295 -7.86 -9.96 21.18
N TYR A 296 -8.88 -9.58 20.41
CA TYR A 296 -8.88 -9.71 18.95
C TYR A 296 -7.71 -8.97 18.29
N LEU A 297 -7.44 -7.74 18.73
CA LEU A 297 -6.28 -6.97 18.29
C LEU A 297 -4.96 -7.64 18.72
N GLN A 298 -4.90 -8.18 19.92
CA GLN A 298 -3.72 -8.86 20.47
C GLN A 298 -3.41 -10.15 19.69
N GLN A 299 -4.43 -10.92 19.29
CA GLN A 299 -4.27 -12.07 18.39
C GLN A 299 -3.79 -11.64 17.00
N THR A 300 -4.46 -10.66 16.37
CA THR A 300 -4.20 -10.27 14.96
C THR A 300 -2.96 -9.38 14.82
N ALA A 301 -3.05 -8.10 15.19
CA ALA A 301 -1.97 -7.12 15.03
C ALA A 301 -0.81 -7.31 16.03
N GLY A 302 -0.98 -8.17 17.03
CA GLY A 302 0.10 -8.67 17.88
C GLY A 302 0.63 -10.02 17.39
N GLY A 303 -0.11 -11.09 17.68
CA GLY A 303 0.32 -12.48 17.55
C GLY A 303 0.64 -12.94 16.14
N LEU A 304 -0.34 -12.87 15.21
CA LEU A 304 -0.11 -13.22 13.80
C LEU A 304 0.99 -12.35 13.17
N GLY A 305 1.09 -11.08 13.59
CA GLY A 305 2.18 -10.16 13.23
C GLY A 305 3.60 -10.56 13.67
N LEU A 306 3.78 -11.70 14.36
CA LEU A 306 5.08 -12.31 14.67
C LEU A 306 5.44 -13.49 13.77
N ILE A 307 4.49 -14.04 13.01
CA ILE A 307 4.66 -15.19 12.09
C ILE A 307 4.93 -14.70 10.67
N GLY A 308 5.79 -15.40 9.93
CA GLY A 308 6.19 -15.08 8.55
C GLY A 308 5.37 -15.78 7.47
N GLU A 309 4.15 -16.22 7.80
CA GLU A 309 3.31 -17.13 7.02
C GLU A 309 1.84 -16.72 7.20
N GLN A 310 1.05 -16.77 6.12
CA GLN A 310 -0.33 -16.30 6.12
C GLN A 310 -1.31 -17.33 6.73
N LEU A 311 -1.31 -17.46 8.06
CA LEU A 311 -2.17 -18.43 8.78
C LEU A 311 -3.68 -18.12 8.67
N GLU A 312 -4.06 -16.85 8.56
CA GLU A 312 -5.45 -16.39 8.52
C GLU A 312 -5.62 -15.34 7.41
N HIS A 313 -6.64 -15.48 6.55
CA HIS A 313 -6.88 -14.53 5.45
C HIS A 313 -7.61 -13.26 5.93
N LEU A 314 -6.99 -12.46 6.80
CA LEU A 314 -7.66 -11.35 7.48
C LEU A 314 -7.09 -9.96 7.17
N LEU A 315 -7.98 -8.97 7.08
CA LEU A 315 -7.71 -7.53 7.03
C LEU A 315 -8.54 -6.78 8.10
N PRO A 316 -8.01 -6.63 9.32
CA PRO A 316 -8.61 -5.75 10.33
C PRO A 316 -8.51 -4.28 9.91
N ILE A 317 -9.66 -3.59 9.88
CA ILE A 317 -9.79 -2.16 9.58
C ILE A 317 -10.09 -1.41 10.89
N LEU A 318 -9.11 -0.64 11.37
CA LEU A 318 -9.16 0.09 12.63
C LEU A 318 -9.87 1.44 12.44
N THR A 319 -11.21 1.47 12.49
CA THR A 319 -12.07 2.65 12.24
C THR A 319 -12.27 3.51 13.50
N GLY A 320 -13.10 4.56 13.43
CA GLY A 320 -13.33 5.52 14.52
C GLY A 320 -12.55 6.83 14.39
N GLU A 321 -12.92 7.83 15.18
CA GLU A 321 -12.50 9.23 14.97
C GLU A 321 -10.99 9.51 15.21
N GLY A 322 -10.56 10.68 14.74
CA GLY A 322 -9.19 11.16 14.92
C GLY A 322 -8.91 11.59 16.36
N ARG A 323 -7.75 11.19 16.89
CA ARG A 323 -7.23 11.38 18.28
C ARG A 323 -7.56 10.24 19.27
N ASN A 324 -8.04 9.09 18.78
CA ASN A 324 -8.50 7.96 19.62
C ASN A 324 -7.37 6.95 19.98
N GLY A 325 -6.10 7.31 19.78
CA GLY A 325 -4.94 6.49 20.15
C GLY A 325 -4.39 5.55 19.06
N LYS A 326 -5.14 5.23 17.99
CA LYS A 326 -4.68 4.37 16.87
C LYS A 326 -3.28 4.71 16.34
N GLY A 327 -3.00 6.01 16.15
CA GLY A 327 -1.68 6.50 15.70
C GLY A 327 -0.53 6.24 16.68
N VAL A 328 -0.83 6.15 17.97
CA VAL A 328 0.12 5.84 19.05
C VAL A 328 0.34 4.33 19.16
N LEU A 329 -0.73 3.53 19.02
CA LEU A 329 -0.69 2.06 19.01
C LEU A 329 0.23 1.55 17.91
N TYR A 330 -0.09 1.81 16.63
CA TYR A 330 0.71 1.28 15.52
C TYR A 330 2.16 1.76 15.61
N GLY A 331 2.33 3.03 16.02
CA GLY A 331 3.64 3.65 16.22
C GLY A 331 4.47 3.00 17.33
N ALA A 332 3.84 2.33 18.30
CA ALA A 332 4.51 1.57 19.36
C ALA A 332 4.73 0.10 18.97
N VAL A 333 3.76 -0.56 18.34
CA VAL A 333 3.90 -1.95 17.87
C VAL A 333 4.99 -2.05 16.79
N LEU A 334 4.99 -1.18 15.77
CA LEU A 334 6.08 -1.09 14.78
C LEU A 334 7.43 -0.71 15.39
N TYR A 335 7.43 -0.03 16.53
CA TYR A 335 8.69 0.19 17.24
C TYR A 335 9.21 -1.13 17.82
N ALA A 336 8.35 -1.91 18.47
CA ALA A 336 8.67 -3.18 19.11
C ALA A 336 9.04 -4.30 18.13
N VAL A 337 8.23 -4.57 17.08
CA VAL A 337 8.52 -5.62 16.09
C VAL A 337 9.68 -5.27 15.15
N GLY A 338 10.19 -4.03 15.22
CA GLY A 338 11.45 -3.65 14.60
C GLY A 338 11.41 -3.73 13.08
N ASP A 339 12.34 -4.49 12.51
CA ASP A 339 12.53 -4.58 11.06
C ASP A 339 11.59 -5.63 10.42
N TYR A 340 10.82 -6.36 11.23
CA TYR A 340 9.66 -7.14 10.80
C TYR A 340 8.39 -6.27 10.63
N GLY A 341 8.43 -4.99 10.99
CA GLY A 341 7.30 -4.07 10.87
C GLY A 341 7.48 -3.05 9.74
N ALA A 342 6.43 -2.81 8.95
CA ALA A 342 6.41 -1.76 7.93
C ALA A 342 5.16 -0.87 7.99
N VAL A 343 5.26 0.32 7.40
CA VAL A 343 4.10 1.13 6.99
C VAL A 343 4.02 1.07 5.47
N ALA A 344 2.87 0.65 4.94
CA ALA A 344 2.62 0.67 3.50
C ALA A 344 1.58 1.74 3.12
N ASN A 345 1.73 2.29 1.92
CA ASN A 345 0.80 3.27 1.36
C ASN A 345 -0.47 2.55 0.86
N PRO A 346 -1.70 3.03 1.18
CA PRO A 346 -2.96 2.55 0.60
C PRO A 346 -2.94 2.40 -0.93
N ALA A 347 -2.11 3.17 -1.64
CA ALA A 347 -1.87 3.03 -3.06
C ALA A 347 -1.43 1.62 -3.52
N LEU A 348 -0.98 0.72 -2.62
CA LEU A 348 -0.84 -0.70 -2.93
C LEU A 348 -2.17 -1.34 -3.37
N PHE A 349 -3.29 -0.95 -2.75
CA PHE A 349 -4.64 -1.40 -3.11
C PHE A 349 -5.26 -0.64 -4.29
N ASN A 350 -4.72 0.51 -4.72
CA ASN A 350 -5.32 1.27 -5.82
C ASN A 350 -5.21 0.53 -7.17
N VAL A 351 -6.26 0.62 -8.00
CA VAL A 351 -6.27 0.06 -9.37
C VAL A 351 -5.32 0.85 -10.28
N ASP A 352 -4.05 0.44 -10.39
CA ASP A 352 -3.15 0.98 -11.43
C ASP A 352 -3.52 0.40 -12.79
N ARG A 353 -4.45 1.08 -13.47
CA ARG A 353 -4.93 0.77 -14.83
C ARG A 353 -3.81 0.81 -15.90
N ASN A 354 -2.58 1.22 -15.54
CA ASN A 354 -1.40 1.22 -16.40
C ASN A 354 -0.31 0.21 -15.95
N ALA A 355 -0.56 -0.67 -14.99
CA ALA A 355 0.42 -1.65 -14.52
C ALA A 355 0.66 -2.79 -15.52
N THR A 356 1.72 -2.69 -16.33
CA THR A 356 2.31 -3.86 -17.00
C THR A 356 3.08 -4.73 -16.01
N ALA A 357 2.95 -6.05 -16.11
CA ALA A 357 3.56 -7.01 -15.19
C ALA A 357 5.09 -6.87 -15.05
N ASP A 358 5.78 -6.37 -16.09
CA ASP A 358 7.22 -6.15 -16.05
C ASP A 358 7.67 -4.90 -15.26
N LYS A 359 6.76 -4.02 -14.81
CA LYS A 359 7.16 -2.77 -14.14
C LYS A 359 7.88 -3.04 -12.80
N PRO A 360 8.98 -2.34 -12.49
CA PRO A 360 9.57 -2.38 -11.15
C PRO A 360 8.54 -1.96 -10.09
N ASN A 361 8.38 -2.77 -9.05
CA ASN A 361 7.48 -2.53 -7.94
C ASN A 361 8.22 -2.74 -6.61
N PRO A 362 9.07 -1.76 -6.21
CA PRO A 362 9.84 -1.86 -4.98
C PRO A 362 8.96 -1.81 -3.72
N ALA A 363 7.73 -1.30 -3.82
CA ALA A 363 6.80 -1.25 -2.71
C ALA A 363 6.28 -2.66 -2.33
N LEU A 364 6.00 -3.52 -3.31
CA LEU A 364 5.73 -4.94 -3.05
C LEU A 364 6.98 -5.69 -2.60
N LEU A 365 8.14 -5.47 -3.24
CA LEU A 365 9.39 -6.14 -2.84
C LEU A 365 9.79 -5.81 -1.38
N GLY A 366 9.45 -4.61 -0.90
CA GLY A 366 9.66 -4.20 0.49
C GLY A 366 8.88 -5.01 1.53
N LEU A 367 7.86 -5.78 1.12
CA LEU A 367 7.06 -6.65 1.99
C LEU A 367 7.79 -7.99 2.30
N ARG A 368 8.80 -8.40 1.51
CA ARG A 368 9.51 -9.68 1.71
C ARG A 368 10.11 -9.78 3.12
N ALA A 369 9.72 -10.81 3.86
CA ALA A 369 10.11 -11.04 5.27
C ALA A 369 9.64 -9.98 6.29
N VAL A 370 8.78 -9.04 5.90
CA VAL A 370 8.00 -8.24 6.86
C VAL A 370 6.88 -9.13 7.40
N ARG A 371 6.53 -9.02 8.69
CA ARG A 371 5.49 -9.83 9.36
C ARG A 371 4.27 -9.04 9.80
N LEU A 372 4.41 -7.72 9.98
CA LEU A 372 3.29 -6.83 10.30
C LEU A 372 3.34 -5.55 9.45
N VAL A 373 2.27 -5.30 8.70
CA VAL A 373 2.14 -4.15 7.80
C VAL A 373 0.94 -3.31 8.19
N PHE A 374 1.20 -2.12 8.75
CA PHE A 374 0.15 -1.13 8.95
C PHE A 374 -0.02 -0.26 7.70
N MET A 375 -1.26 -0.01 7.32
CA MET A 375 -1.59 0.86 6.19
C MET A 375 -2.37 2.05 6.71
N SER A 376 -1.95 3.27 6.40
CA SER A 376 -2.58 4.50 6.92
C SER A 376 -3.27 5.28 5.83
N GLU A 377 -4.60 5.39 5.88
CA GLU A 377 -5.39 6.10 4.87
C GLU A 377 -5.48 7.61 5.16
N THR A 378 -5.41 8.41 4.10
CA THR A 378 -5.45 9.89 4.14
C THR A 378 -6.53 10.51 3.26
N ALA A 379 -7.22 9.71 2.43
CA ALA A 379 -8.41 10.12 1.70
C ALA A 379 -9.66 9.88 2.57
N LYS A 380 -10.78 10.54 2.24
CA LYS A 380 -12.10 10.21 2.80
C LYS A 380 -12.87 9.16 1.98
N THR A 381 -12.27 8.71 0.88
CA THR A 381 -12.95 8.02 -0.23
C THR A 381 -11.99 7.08 -0.97
N ALA A 382 -11.08 6.37 -0.29
CA ALA A 382 -10.35 5.32 -0.99
C ALA A 382 -11.25 4.12 -1.25
N GLU A 383 -10.92 3.40 -2.32
CA GLU A 383 -11.52 2.13 -2.72
C GLU A 383 -10.49 1.02 -2.45
N LEU A 384 -10.94 -0.09 -1.90
CA LEU A 384 -10.12 -1.30 -1.84
C LEU A 384 -10.45 -2.19 -3.04
N ASP A 385 -9.50 -2.33 -3.96
CA ASP A 385 -9.58 -3.29 -5.07
C ASP A 385 -9.74 -4.72 -4.51
N SER A 386 -10.88 -5.35 -4.80
CA SER A 386 -11.22 -6.66 -4.25
C SER A 386 -10.26 -7.77 -4.67
N ALA A 387 -9.64 -7.67 -5.84
CA ALA A 387 -8.63 -8.63 -6.29
C ALA A 387 -7.32 -8.44 -5.50
N LYS A 388 -6.94 -7.18 -5.22
CA LYS A 388 -5.75 -6.87 -4.43
C LYS A 388 -5.89 -7.16 -2.94
N VAL A 389 -7.08 -6.97 -2.35
CA VAL A 389 -7.36 -7.46 -1.00
C VAL A 389 -7.18 -8.98 -0.97
N LYS A 390 -7.75 -9.71 -1.95
CA LYS A 390 -7.61 -11.17 -2.01
C LYS A 390 -6.16 -11.64 -2.20
N SER A 391 -5.37 -10.99 -3.04
CA SER A 391 -3.97 -11.38 -3.29
C SER A 391 -2.99 -10.98 -2.18
N LEU A 392 -3.26 -9.89 -1.45
CA LEU A 392 -2.37 -9.41 -0.37
C LEU A 392 -2.74 -9.99 1.01
N THR A 393 -3.97 -10.50 1.18
CA THR A 393 -4.38 -11.26 2.39
C THR A 393 -4.43 -12.77 2.18
N GLY A 394 -4.24 -13.25 0.94
CA GLY A 394 -4.14 -14.66 0.60
C GLY A 394 -2.71 -15.18 0.72
N GLY A 395 -2.52 -16.49 0.55
CA GLY A 395 -1.22 -17.14 0.36
C GLY A 395 -0.88 -17.42 -1.10
N ASP A 396 -1.08 -16.44 -2.01
CA ASP A 396 -0.66 -16.55 -3.41
C ASP A 396 0.73 -15.87 -3.59
N PRO A 397 1.72 -16.49 -4.27
CA PRO A 397 3.07 -15.94 -4.44
C PRO A 397 3.14 -14.53 -5.03
N ILE A 398 3.86 -13.63 -4.36
CA ILE A 398 4.05 -12.24 -4.77
C ILE A 398 5.30 -12.12 -5.66
N LYS A 399 5.09 -11.80 -6.94
CA LYS A 399 6.17 -11.46 -7.89
C LYS A 399 6.47 -9.96 -7.82
N ALA A 400 7.70 -9.59 -7.48
CA ALA A 400 8.12 -8.18 -7.38
C ALA A 400 9.54 -7.94 -7.92
N ARG A 401 9.81 -6.73 -8.43
CA ARG A 401 11.11 -6.36 -9.01
C ARG A 401 11.60 -5.02 -8.47
N GLY A 402 12.82 -4.99 -7.95
CA GLY A 402 13.47 -3.79 -7.45
C GLY A 402 13.82 -2.79 -8.57
N VAL A 403 13.97 -1.52 -8.22
CA VAL A 403 14.43 -0.49 -9.17
C VAL A 403 15.85 -0.86 -9.64
N HIS A 404 16.10 -0.75 -10.94
CA HIS A 404 17.33 -1.20 -11.63
C HIS A 404 17.64 -2.72 -11.59
N SER A 405 16.90 -3.54 -10.84
CA SER A 405 17.08 -5.00 -10.90
C SER A 405 16.65 -5.57 -12.25
N LYS A 406 17.44 -6.52 -12.77
CA LYS A 406 17.11 -7.34 -13.95
C LYS A 406 16.37 -8.63 -13.59
N ILE A 407 16.27 -8.95 -12.30
CA ILE A 407 15.68 -10.17 -11.77
C ILE A 407 14.39 -9.79 -11.04
N THR A 408 13.28 -10.43 -11.40
CA THR A 408 12.06 -10.44 -10.59
C THR A 408 12.22 -11.52 -9.53
N VAL A 409 11.95 -11.18 -8.27
CA VAL A 409 11.90 -12.12 -7.15
C VAL A 409 10.45 -12.53 -6.94
N GLU A 410 10.24 -13.79 -6.59
CA GLU A 410 8.97 -14.36 -6.18
C GLU A 410 9.11 -14.80 -4.72
N PHE A 411 8.07 -14.57 -3.90
CA PHE A 411 8.10 -14.92 -2.48
C PHE A 411 6.68 -15.02 -1.92
N GLU A 412 6.50 -15.83 -0.88
CA GLU A 412 5.18 -16.03 -0.26
C GLU A 412 4.75 -14.83 0.62
N PRO A 413 3.43 -14.55 0.73
CA PRO A 413 2.90 -13.53 1.62
C PRO A 413 3.24 -13.78 3.10
N SER A 414 4.23 -13.06 3.61
CA SER A 414 4.75 -13.26 4.96
C SER A 414 4.13 -12.38 6.06
N HIS A 415 3.02 -11.67 5.80
CA HIS A 415 2.67 -10.45 6.55
C HIS A 415 1.18 -10.28 6.91
N GLN A 416 0.89 -10.13 8.21
CA GLN A 416 -0.42 -9.66 8.66
C GLN A 416 -0.60 -8.18 8.28
N LEU A 417 -1.63 -7.90 7.48
CA LEU A 417 -2.06 -6.55 7.12
C LEU A 417 -3.02 -5.97 8.16
N VAL A 418 -2.91 -4.66 8.44
CA VAL A 418 -3.84 -3.92 9.30
C VAL A 418 -4.07 -2.53 8.72
N LEU A 419 -5.30 -2.22 8.32
CA LEU A 419 -5.68 -0.91 7.78
C LEU A 419 -6.09 0.04 8.91
N ILE A 420 -5.58 1.26 8.90
CA ILE A 420 -5.91 2.33 9.84
C ILE A 420 -6.49 3.50 9.06
N THR A 421 -7.75 3.82 9.35
CA THR A 421 -8.49 4.92 8.72
C THR A 421 -9.43 5.58 9.72
N ASN A 422 -9.96 6.76 9.41
CA ASN A 422 -11.02 7.40 10.19
C ASN A 422 -12.43 7.04 9.67
N HIS A 423 -12.54 6.67 8.39
CA HIS A 423 -13.78 6.25 7.72
C HIS A 423 -13.48 4.97 6.96
N ALA A 424 -14.34 3.94 7.06
CA ALA A 424 -14.10 2.70 6.34
C ALA A 424 -14.11 2.94 4.81
N PRO A 425 -13.22 2.29 4.04
CA PRO A 425 -13.11 2.50 2.59
C PRO A 425 -14.32 1.92 1.85
N GLN A 426 -14.49 2.30 0.57
CA GLN A 426 -15.56 1.70 -0.25
C GLN A 426 -15.20 0.26 -0.66
N LEU A 427 -16.17 -0.65 -0.52
CA LEU A 427 -16.05 -2.08 -0.84
C LEU A 427 -17.31 -2.60 -1.57
N PRO A 428 -17.17 -3.50 -2.56
CA PRO A 428 -18.33 -4.12 -3.22
C PRO A 428 -19.19 -4.95 -2.24
N ALA A 429 -20.46 -4.57 -2.06
CA ALA A 429 -21.38 -5.27 -1.18
C ALA A 429 -21.74 -6.71 -1.65
N ASP A 430 -21.52 -7.01 -2.93
CA ASP A 430 -21.83 -8.30 -3.57
C ASP A 430 -20.62 -9.21 -3.80
N ASP A 431 -19.48 -8.96 -3.13
CA ASP A 431 -18.29 -9.81 -3.14
C ASP A 431 -18.03 -10.50 -1.78
N PRO A 432 -18.71 -11.63 -1.46
CA PRO A 432 -18.58 -12.34 -0.19
C PRO A 432 -17.12 -12.69 0.17
N ALA A 433 -16.29 -13.00 -0.83
CA ALA A 433 -14.91 -13.40 -0.61
C ALA A 433 -14.00 -12.25 -0.13
N VAL A 434 -14.44 -10.98 -0.21
CA VAL A 434 -13.78 -9.87 0.51
C VAL A 434 -14.35 -9.75 1.93
N TRP A 435 -15.66 -9.86 2.09
CA TRP A 435 -16.31 -9.77 3.41
C TRP A 435 -15.96 -10.92 4.36
N GLU A 436 -15.53 -12.07 3.84
CA GLU A 436 -14.92 -13.17 4.61
C GLU A 436 -13.53 -12.81 5.18
N ARG A 437 -12.86 -11.78 4.63
CA ARG A 437 -11.51 -11.35 5.01
C ARG A 437 -11.51 -10.08 5.87
N VAL A 438 -12.48 -9.20 5.67
CA VAL A 438 -12.51 -7.85 6.25
C VAL A 438 -13.24 -7.84 7.59
N THR A 439 -12.61 -7.27 8.62
CA THR A 439 -13.25 -7.03 9.93
C THR A 439 -13.12 -5.56 10.34
N ASN A 440 -14.23 -4.96 10.77
CA ASN A 440 -14.26 -3.59 11.26
C ASN A 440 -14.00 -3.58 12.78
N VAL A 441 -12.90 -2.94 13.19
CA VAL A 441 -12.47 -2.84 14.59
C VAL A 441 -12.64 -1.39 15.08
N PRO A 442 -13.69 -1.08 15.85
CA PRO A 442 -14.03 0.31 16.18
C PRO A 442 -13.19 0.89 17.34
N TRP A 443 -12.53 2.04 17.11
CA TRP A 443 -11.97 2.89 18.17
C TRP A 443 -12.94 4.00 18.55
N ASP A 444 -13.91 3.68 19.41
CA ASP A 444 -14.92 4.64 19.86
C ASP A 444 -14.41 5.59 20.97
N VAL A 445 -13.28 5.27 21.60
CA VAL A 445 -12.75 6.05 22.74
C VAL A 445 -12.02 7.31 22.27
N VAL A 446 -12.76 8.42 22.24
CA VAL A 446 -12.19 9.77 22.10
C VAL A 446 -11.53 10.21 23.42
N VAL A 447 -10.21 10.44 23.40
CA VAL A 447 -9.48 10.93 24.58
C VAL A 447 -9.73 12.43 24.77
N PRO A 448 -10.17 12.92 25.95
CA PRO A 448 -10.39 14.35 26.20
C PRO A 448 -9.11 15.19 26.06
N PRO A 449 -9.16 16.44 25.53
CA PRO A 449 -7.97 17.28 25.29
C PRO A 449 -6.99 17.38 26.46
N GLU A 450 -7.51 17.56 27.66
CA GLU A 450 -6.81 17.72 28.94
C GLU A 450 -6.07 16.46 29.42
N GLU A 451 -6.45 15.29 28.91
CA GLU A 451 -5.81 14.00 29.22
C GLU A 451 -4.84 13.51 28.11
N ARG A 452 -4.70 14.27 27.02
CA ARG A 452 -3.79 13.90 25.91
C ARG A 452 -2.34 14.23 26.29
N ASP A 453 -1.56 13.21 26.62
CA ASP A 453 -0.10 13.34 26.74
C ASP A 453 0.56 13.38 25.34
N PRO A 454 1.08 14.53 24.86
CA PRO A 454 1.73 14.62 23.56
C PRO A 454 3.07 13.86 23.50
N ARG A 455 3.60 13.42 24.65
CA ARG A 455 4.84 12.63 24.76
C ARG A 455 4.56 11.12 24.83
N LEU A 456 3.31 10.67 24.83
CA LEU A 456 2.94 9.26 24.98
C LEU A 456 3.62 8.35 23.93
N GLY A 457 3.60 8.76 22.65
CA GLY A 457 4.29 8.04 21.58
C GLY A 457 5.81 7.95 21.75
N ARG A 458 6.44 8.89 22.48
CA ARG A 458 7.86 8.79 22.86
C ARG A 458 8.06 7.86 24.07
N LYS A 459 7.16 7.88 25.06
CA LYS A 459 7.22 6.98 26.23
C LYS A 459 7.09 5.50 25.83
N LEU A 460 6.24 5.21 24.84
CA LEU A 460 6.03 3.88 24.28
C LEU A 460 7.12 3.44 23.28
N ARG A 461 7.97 4.37 22.82
CA ARG A 461 9.18 4.09 22.01
C ARG A 461 10.43 4.04 22.90
N THR A 462 10.35 3.23 23.94
CA THR A 462 11.45 2.90 24.85
C THR A 462 11.73 1.41 24.85
N ARG A 463 12.93 0.98 25.25
CA ARG A 463 13.30 -0.44 25.29
C ARG A 463 12.36 -1.26 26.19
N GLN A 464 12.08 -0.79 27.41
CA GLN A 464 11.13 -1.44 28.31
C GLN A 464 9.72 -1.58 27.70
N ALA A 465 9.22 -0.54 27.03
CA ALA A 465 7.93 -0.63 26.34
C ALA A 465 7.98 -1.61 25.16
N ALA A 466 9.05 -1.63 24.37
CA ALA A 466 9.22 -2.58 23.27
C ALA A 466 9.24 -4.04 23.75
N ASP A 467 9.94 -4.33 24.86
CA ASP A 467 10.02 -5.66 25.47
C ASP A 467 8.64 -6.10 26.00
N ALA A 468 7.90 -5.21 26.67
CA ALA A 468 6.54 -5.47 27.14
C ALA A 468 5.52 -5.62 25.99
N ILE A 469 5.68 -4.90 24.88
CA ILE A 469 4.84 -5.02 23.68
C ILE A 469 5.11 -6.35 22.96
N LEU A 470 6.36 -6.81 22.91
CA LEU A 470 6.67 -8.13 22.35
C LEU A 470 6.10 -9.25 23.24
N ALA A 471 6.19 -9.13 24.57
CA ALA A 471 5.51 -10.03 25.50
C ALA A 471 3.98 -10.06 25.30
N TRP A 472 3.35 -8.90 25.07
CA TRP A 472 1.92 -8.79 24.72
C TRP A 472 1.60 -9.49 23.39
N ALA A 473 2.43 -9.34 22.36
CA ALA A 473 2.25 -10.01 21.08
C ALA A 473 2.43 -11.54 21.18
N LEU A 474 3.44 -12.02 21.91
CA LEU A 474 3.66 -13.46 22.16
C LEU A 474 2.50 -14.09 22.95
N GLN A 475 1.95 -13.38 23.94
CA GLN A 475 0.72 -13.80 24.61
C GLN A 475 -0.48 -13.88 23.65
N GLY A 476 -0.56 -12.97 22.68
CA GLY A 476 -1.57 -12.99 21.62
C GLY A 476 -1.45 -14.19 20.69
N LEU A 477 -0.22 -14.52 20.28
CA LEU A 477 0.06 -15.70 19.46
C LEU A 477 -0.29 -17.00 20.20
N GLN A 478 0.08 -17.12 21.48
CA GLN A 478 -0.31 -18.26 22.31
C GLN A 478 -1.84 -18.38 22.43
N ASP A 479 -2.54 -17.27 22.62
CA ASP A 479 -3.99 -17.26 22.73
C ASP A 479 -4.67 -17.63 21.40
N TYR A 480 -4.14 -17.17 20.26
CA TYR A 480 -4.55 -17.62 18.94
C TYR A 480 -4.35 -19.14 18.79
N VAL A 481 -3.14 -19.66 19.01
CA VAL A 481 -2.82 -21.09 18.89
C VAL A 481 -3.73 -21.99 19.75
N ARG A 482 -4.21 -21.49 20.90
CA ARG A 482 -5.12 -22.24 21.80
C ARG A 482 -6.61 -22.14 21.45
N ASN A 483 -7.06 -21.12 20.71
CA ASN A 483 -8.49 -20.81 20.54
C ASN A 483 -8.93 -20.55 19.09
N GLY A 484 -8.00 -20.43 18.14
CA GLY A 484 -8.23 -19.75 16.86
C GLY A 484 -8.45 -18.24 17.04
N ILE A 485 -8.82 -17.57 15.95
CA ILE A 485 -9.25 -16.16 16.01
C ILE A 485 -10.63 -16.07 16.70
N VAL A 486 -10.69 -15.31 17.79
CA VAL A 486 -11.92 -15.07 18.55
C VAL A 486 -12.47 -13.69 18.20
N VAL A 487 -13.37 -13.64 17.21
CA VAL A 487 -14.07 -12.39 16.83
C VAL A 487 -15.09 -12.03 17.92
N PRO A 488 -14.96 -10.86 18.59
CA PRO A 488 -15.93 -10.43 19.60
C PRO A 488 -17.19 -9.85 18.94
N GLU A 489 -18.32 -9.93 19.65
CA GLU A 489 -19.63 -9.44 19.19
C GLU A 489 -19.59 -7.99 18.67
N ARG A 490 -18.80 -7.11 19.32
CA ARG A 490 -18.61 -5.72 18.90
C ARG A 490 -17.92 -5.55 17.55
N VAL A 491 -16.95 -6.41 17.21
CA VAL A 491 -16.28 -6.42 15.90
C VAL A 491 -17.19 -7.03 14.84
N ALA A 492 -17.92 -8.10 15.18
CA ALA A 492 -18.91 -8.70 14.28
C ALA A 492 -20.00 -7.68 13.90
N ALA A 493 -20.66 -7.07 14.90
CA ALA A 493 -21.70 -6.08 14.69
C ALA A 493 -21.21 -4.85 13.88
N ALA A 494 -20.03 -4.31 14.21
CA ALA A 494 -19.45 -3.20 13.44
C ALA A 494 -19.07 -3.60 12.01
N THR A 495 -18.79 -4.89 11.74
CA THR A 495 -18.51 -5.40 10.39
C THR A 495 -19.80 -5.57 9.59
N ASP A 496 -20.86 -6.08 10.20
CA ASP A 496 -22.18 -6.20 9.57
C ASP A 496 -22.82 -4.82 9.31
N GLU A 497 -22.67 -3.85 10.21
CA GLU A 497 -23.07 -2.44 10.03
C GLU A 497 -22.33 -1.81 8.83
N TYR A 498 -20.99 -1.89 8.81
CA TYR A 498 -20.18 -1.42 7.68
C TYR A 498 -20.57 -2.08 6.35
N LYS A 499 -20.94 -3.37 6.38
CA LYS A 499 -21.40 -4.10 5.19
C LYS A 499 -22.78 -3.65 4.71
N ALA A 500 -23.69 -3.30 5.62
CA ALA A 500 -24.97 -2.70 5.28
C ALA A 500 -24.80 -1.31 4.66
N ASP A 501 -23.90 -0.48 5.22
CA ASP A 501 -23.56 0.85 4.67
C ASP A 501 -23.10 0.78 3.20
N GLN A 502 -22.45 -0.32 2.78
CA GLN A 502 -22.01 -0.49 1.39
C GLN A 502 -23.12 -0.92 0.42
N ASP A 503 -24.27 -1.44 0.88
CA ASP A 503 -25.35 -1.89 -0.01
C ASP A 503 -26.23 -0.73 -0.47
N THR A 504 -25.66 0.11 -1.34
CA THR A 504 -26.30 1.27 -1.95
C THR A 504 -27.68 1.01 -2.57
N VAL A 505 -28.00 -0.24 -2.91
CA VAL A 505 -29.32 -0.61 -3.47
C VAL A 505 -30.36 -0.83 -2.38
N SER A 506 -30.01 -1.47 -1.26
CA SER A 506 -30.92 -1.61 -0.13
C SER A 506 -31.17 -0.26 0.53
N ASN A 507 -30.11 0.53 0.74
CA ASN A 507 -30.21 1.86 1.35
C ASN A 507 -31.05 2.81 0.46
N PHE A 508 -30.93 2.70 -0.86
CA PHE A 508 -31.81 3.37 -1.82
C PHE A 508 -33.28 2.91 -1.71
N ILE A 509 -33.54 1.62 -1.51
CA ILE A 509 -34.91 1.11 -1.34
C ILE A 509 -35.54 1.69 -0.08
N GLU A 510 -34.82 1.66 1.04
CA GLU A 510 -35.29 2.15 2.34
C GLU A 510 -35.49 3.68 2.37
N GLU A 511 -34.63 4.46 1.70
CA GLU A 511 -34.74 5.93 1.67
C GLU A 511 -35.63 6.52 0.56
N ARG A 512 -35.80 5.81 -0.57
CA ARG A 512 -36.40 6.38 -1.80
C ARG A 512 -37.57 5.58 -2.35
N CYS A 513 -37.91 4.42 -1.78
CA CYS A 513 -38.99 3.59 -2.26
C CYS A 513 -40.07 3.28 -1.21
N GLU A 514 -41.29 3.07 -1.69
CA GLU A 514 -42.38 2.42 -0.96
C GLU A 514 -42.32 0.92 -1.25
N ASP A 515 -42.00 0.11 -0.24
CA ASP A 515 -42.14 -1.36 -0.27
C ASP A 515 -43.58 -1.78 0.06
N GLY A 516 -43.99 -2.98 -0.38
CA GLY A 516 -45.32 -3.53 -0.22
C GLY A 516 -46.39 -2.88 -1.12
N CYS A 517 -46.01 -1.96 -2.02
CA CYS A 517 -46.97 -1.25 -2.86
C CYS A 517 -47.66 -2.16 -3.88
N SER A 518 -48.79 -1.71 -4.45
CA SER A 518 -49.58 -2.57 -5.35
C SER A 518 -48.91 -2.82 -6.71
N ASP A 519 -49.22 -3.95 -7.35
CA ASP A 519 -48.80 -4.29 -8.73
C ASP A 519 -49.19 -3.21 -9.77
N ARG A 520 -50.15 -2.32 -9.47
CA ARG A 520 -50.54 -1.21 -10.34
C ARG A 520 -49.58 -0.02 -10.23
N ASP A 521 -49.16 0.27 -9.00
CA ASP A 521 -48.47 1.50 -8.62
C ASP A 521 -46.93 1.30 -8.58
N SER A 522 -46.49 0.04 -8.45
CA SER A 522 -45.13 -0.46 -8.65
C SER A 522 -44.42 0.11 -9.89
N ASP A 523 -43.11 0.37 -9.80
CA ASP A 523 -42.34 1.08 -10.83
C ASP A 523 -41.46 0.22 -11.73
N GLY A 524 -41.06 0.80 -12.87
CA GLY A 524 -40.17 0.16 -13.84
C GLY A 524 -38.70 0.22 -13.41
N THR A 525 -37.94 -0.86 -13.62
CA THR A 525 -36.50 -0.92 -13.28
C THR A 525 -35.71 0.28 -13.81
N LYS A 526 -36.04 0.79 -15.00
CA LYS A 526 -35.39 1.97 -15.60
C LYS A 526 -35.68 3.27 -14.84
N THR A 527 -36.89 3.45 -14.29
CA THR A 527 -37.25 4.62 -13.48
C THR A 527 -36.52 4.57 -12.14
N LEU A 528 -36.59 3.42 -11.47
CA LEU A 528 -35.89 3.14 -10.21
C LEU A 528 -34.37 3.33 -10.37
N HIS A 529 -33.79 2.82 -11.47
CA HIS A 529 -32.36 2.95 -11.75
C HIS A 529 -31.94 4.40 -11.99
N ALA A 530 -32.75 5.18 -12.72
CA ALA A 530 -32.47 6.59 -12.97
C ALA A 530 -32.45 7.41 -11.67
N ASP A 531 -33.29 7.07 -10.68
CA ASP A 531 -33.28 7.73 -9.37
C ASP A 531 -32.16 7.22 -8.46
N TYR A 532 -31.89 5.90 -8.45
CA TYR A 532 -30.71 5.31 -7.80
C TYR A 532 -29.40 5.98 -8.27
N GLN A 533 -29.30 6.33 -9.55
CA GLN A 533 -28.17 7.11 -10.07
C GLN A 533 -28.11 8.57 -9.57
N LYS A 534 -29.23 9.19 -9.16
CA LYS A 534 -29.20 10.48 -8.45
C LYS A 534 -28.75 10.26 -7.00
N TYR A 535 -29.41 9.34 -6.31
CA TYR A 535 -29.18 8.98 -4.91
C TYR A 535 -27.71 8.68 -4.61
N CYS A 536 -27.10 7.79 -5.41
CA CYS A 536 -25.67 7.47 -5.31
C CYS A 536 -24.77 8.71 -5.43
N ARG A 537 -25.07 9.64 -6.35
CA ARG A 537 -24.27 10.86 -6.54
C ARG A 537 -24.47 11.86 -5.41
N ALA A 538 -25.67 11.97 -4.86
CA ALA A 538 -25.96 12.80 -3.69
C ALA A 538 -25.21 12.30 -2.45
N ASN A 539 -25.15 10.97 -2.26
CA ASN A 539 -24.45 10.32 -1.16
C ASN A 539 -22.95 10.07 -1.43
N GLY A 540 -22.37 10.67 -2.49
CA GLY A 540 -20.92 10.63 -2.75
C GLY A 540 -20.34 9.27 -3.20
N VAL A 541 -21.18 8.33 -3.62
CA VAL A 541 -20.75 7.04 -4.20
C VAL A 541 -19.99 7.29 -5.51
N MET A 542 -18.79 6.73 -5.65
CA MET A 542 -18.01 6.91 -6.87
C MET A 542 -18.69 6.28 -8.08
N ARG A 543 -18.49 6.91 -9.25
CA ARG A 543 -19.16 6.53 -10.51
C ARG A 543 -18.95 5.07 -10.90
N GLU A 544 -17.79 4.52 -10.57
CA GLU A 544 -17.41 3.11 -10.76
C GLU A 544 -18.33 2.13 -9.99
N HIS A 545 -18.78 2.47 -8.78
CA HIS A 545 -19.63 1.60 -7.94
C HIS A 545 -21.13 1.77 -8.18
N ILE A 546 -21.55 2.75 -8.99
CA ILE A 546 -22.95 2.94 -9.37
C ILE A 546 -23.33 1.85 -10.38
N LEU A 547 -24.01 0.80 -9.91
CA LEU A 547 -24.42 -0.35 -10.72
C LEU A 547 -25.14 0.06 -12.02
N GLY A 548 -24.89 -0.67 -13.11
CA GLY A 548 -25.63 -0.52 -14.38
C GLY A 548 -27.07 -1.04 -14.28
N GLU A 549 -27.97 -0.62 -15.18
CA GLU A 549 -29.41 -0.97 -15.12
C GLU A 549 -29.65 -2.50 -15.05
N LYS A 550 -28.79 -3.28 -15.72
CA LYS A 550 -28.80 -4.74 -15.68
C LYS A 550 -28.49 -5.28 -14.28
N ASP A 551 -27.40 -4.82 -13.68
CA ASP A 551 -26.82 -5.42 -12.48
C ASP A 551 -27.50 -4.89 -11.21
N PHE A 552 -27.91 -3.61 -11.21
CA PHE A 552 -28.95 -3.07 -10.33
C PHE A 552 -30.24 -3.90 -10.42
N GLY A 553 -30.66 -4.25 -11.63
CA GLY A 553 -31.77 -5.16 -11.86
C GLY A 553 -31.56 -6.54 -11.24
N THR A 554 -30.35 -7.10 -11.34
CA THR A 554 -30.00 -8.39 -10.70
C THR A 554 -29.99 -8.29 -9.17
N ARG A 555 -29.51 -7.18 -8.58
CA ARG A 555 -29.59 -6.92 -7.13
C ARG A 555 -31.05 -6.84 -6.66
N LEU A 556 -31.91 -6.11 -7.39
CA LEU A 556 -33.36 -6.09 -7.11
C LEU A 556 -34.01 -7.48 -7.23
N ASP A 557 -33.61 -8.30 -8.20
CA ASP A 557 -34.07 -9.69 -8.27
C ASP A 557 -33.56 -10.54 -7.11
N ALA A 558 -32.35 -10.30 -6.57
CA ALA A 558 -31.82 -11.00 -5.40
C ALA A 558 -32.56 -10.60 -4.11
N LEU A 559 -32.88 -9.31 -3.93
CA LEU A 559 -33.65 -8.75 -2.82
C LEU A 559 -35.15 -9.11 -2.86
N GLY A 560 -35.62 -9.82 -3.89
CA GLY A 560 -36.98 -10.36 -3.98
C GLY A 560 -37.94 -9.59 -4.89
N TYR A 561 -37.59 -8.36 -5.29
CA TYR A 561 -38.38 -7.47 -6.15
C TYR A 561 -38.43 -7.93 -7.60
N LYS A 562 -39.08 -9.06 -7.90
CA LYS A 562 -39.09 -9.68 -9.24
C LYS A 562 -39.77 -8.81 -10.31
N VAL A 563 -39.32 -8.92 -11.56
CA VAL A 563 -39.98 -8.25 -12.70
C VAL A 563 -41.29 -8.94 -13.06
N LYS A 564 -42.41 -8.21 -12.96
CA LYS A 564 -43.73 -8.60 -13.48
C LYS A 564 -44.07 -7.89 -14.80
N ARG A 565 -45.16 -8.35 -15.43
CA ARG A 565 -45.79 -7.74 -16.61
C ARG A 565 -47.31 -7.69 -16.43
N ALA A 566 -47.90 -6.52 -16.56
CA ALA A 566 -49.35 -6.32 -16.65
C ALA A 566 -49.64 -5.15 -17.60
N ASN A 567 -50.73 -5.22 -18.37
CA ASN A 567 -51.18 -4.14 -19.27
C ASN A 567 -50.08 -3.56 -20.18
N GLY A 568 -49.12 -4.38 -20.61
CA GLY A 568 -47.96 -3.97 -21.42
C GLY A 568 -46.80 -3.34 -20.64
N ARG A 569 -46.99 -2.88 -19.40
CA ARG A 569 -45.93 -2.33 -18.53
C ARG A 569 -45.07 -3.46 -17.94
N ARG A 570 -43.76 -3.23 -17.83
CA ARG A 570 -42.85 -4.01 -16.96
C ARG A 570 -42.61 -3.22 -15.68
N PHE A 571 -42.72 -3.87 -14.53
CA PHE A 571 -42.52 -3.26 -13.22
C PHE A 571 -41.83 -4.24 -12.26
N ARG A 572 -41.23 -3.71 -11.19
CA ARG A 572 -40.67 -4.43 -10.05
C ARG A 572 -41.79 -4.62 -9.03
N GLN A 573 -42.19 -5.87 -8.76
CA GLN A 573 -43.30 -6.13 -7.84
C GLN A 573 -43.01 -5.53 -6.46
N GLY A 574 -43.97 -4.79 -5.90
CA GLY A 574 -43.93 -4.30 -4.52
C GLY A 574 -43.16 -2.99 -4.33
N LEU A 575 -42.43 -2.52 -5.35
CA LEU A 575 -41.49 -1.41 -5.23
C LEU A 575 -41.90 -0.21 -6.10
N ARG A 576 -42.10 0.95 -5.48
CA ARG A 576 -42.49 2.22 -6.12
C ARG A 576 -41.60 3.36 -5.63
N LEU A 577 -41.31 4.36 -6.46
CA LEU A 577 -40.59 5.56 -6.00
C LEU A 577 -41.46 6.44 -5.10
N LEU A 578 -40.87 6.95 -4.02
CA LEU A 578 -41.43 8.06 -3.25
C LEU A 578 -41.47 9.35 -4.11
N PRO A 579 -42.37 10.31 -3.82
CA PRO A 579 -42.42 11.58 -4.53
C PRO A 579 -41.10 12.37 -4.47
N ASP A 580 -40.76 13.03 -5.57
CA ASP A 580 -39.58 13.89 -5.71
C ASP A 580 -39.90 15.31 -5.18
N ASP A 581 -40.26 15.40 -3.90
CA ASP A 581 -40.65 16.64 -3.22
C ASP A 581 -39.60 17.05 -2.17
N ASP A 582 -38.63 17.88 -2.57
CA ASP A 582 -37.65 18.51 -1.66
C ASP A 582 -38.35 19.30 -0.53
N GLU A 583 -39.52 19.87 -0.82
CA GLU A 583 -40.34 20.66 0.11
C GLU A 583 -41.00 19.77 1.17
N ALA A 584 -41.62 18.64 0.78
CA ALA A 584 -42.24 17.70 1.71
C ALA A 584 -41.21 16.93 2.55
N ARG A 585 -40.05 16.55 1.96
CA ARG A 585 -38.96 15.92 2.73
C ARG A 585 -38.35 16.89 3.74
N ALA A 586 -38.28 18.19 3.42
CA ALA A 586 -37.88 19.22 4.38
C ALA A 586 -38.90 19.38 5.52
N GLU A 587 -40.21 19.47 5.22
CA GLU A 587 -41.25 19.54 6.27
C GLU A 587 -41.24 18.31 7.19
N GLN A 588 -41.11 17.10 6.64
CA GLN A 588 -41.07 15.88 7.44
C GLN A 588 -39.80 15.80 8.30
N ILE A 589 -38.61 16.11 7.76
CA ILE A 589 -37.37 16.15 8.55
C ILE A 589 -37.46 17.20 9.66
N VAL A 590 -38.05 18.37 9.40
CA VAL A 590 -38.30 19.40 10.42
C VAL A 590 -39.32 18.92 11.47
N SER A 591 -40.37 18.18 11.07
CA SER A 591 -41.37 17.60 11.96
C SER A 591 -40.73 16.58 12.92
N GLU A 592 -40.07 15.55 12.38
CA GLU A 592 -39.41 14.52 13.19
C GLU A 592 -38.26 15.09 14.04
N SER A 593 -37.58 16.15 13.57
CA SER A 593 -36.58 16.87 14.37
C SER A 593 -37.20 17.63 15.52
N ARG A 594 -38.35 18.29 15.32
CA ARG A 594 -39.14 18.94 16.38
C ARG A 594 -39.63 17.92 17.42
N GLU A 595 -40.13 16.76 16.99
CA GLU A 595 -40.53 15.69 17.90
C GLU A 595 -39.34 15.11 18.68
N ARG A 596 -38.23 14.79 18.01
CA ARG A 596 -37.00 14.30 18.67
C ARG A 596 -36.43 15.34 19.66
N ILE A 597 -36.51 16.64 19.36
CA ILE A 597 -36.12 17.71 20.30
C ILE A 597 -37.10 17.82 21.47
N ALA A 598 -38.42 17.75 21.24
CA ALA A 598 -39.44 17.83 22.28
C ALA A 598 -39.38 16.64 23.25
N GLN A 599 -39.13 15.42 22.74
CA GLN A 599 -38.94 14.22 23.55
C GLN A 599 -37.62 14.25 24.33
N ARG A 600 -36.55 14.81 23.76
CA ARG A 600 -35.23 14.92 24.40
C ARG A 600 -35.12 16.08 25.40
N TYR A 601 -35.98 17.09 25.31
CA TYR A 601 -36.02 18.26 26.20
C TYR A 601 -37.46 18.63 26.61
N PRO A 602 -38.12 17.82 27.45
CA PRO A 602 -39.44 18.15 27.99
C PRO A 602 -39.41 19.48 28.77
N LEU A 603 -40.31 20.39 28.41
CA LEU A 603 -40.41 21.73 29.01
C LEU A 603 -41.11 21.65 30.37
N ASN A 604 -40.34 21.75 31.46
CA ASN A 604 -40.84 21.61 32.84
C ASN A 604 -41.70 22.79 33.35
N SER A 605 -41.83 23.89 32.59
CA SER A 605 -42.70 25.02 32.95
C SER A 605 -43.05 25.88 31.72
N PRO A 606 -44.28 26.44 31.63
CA PRO A 606 -44.62 27.46 30.64
C PRO A 606 -43.66 28.66 30.66
N ALA A 607 -43.17 29.05 31.84
CA ALA A 607 -42.27 30.18 32.02
C ALA A 607 -40.87 29.98 31.37
N ASP A 608 -40.48 28.73 31.09
CA ASP A 608 -39.21 28.43 30.40
C ASP A 608 -39.37 28.42 28.87
N ALA A 609 -40.58 28.16 28.37
CA ALA A 609 -40.91 28.35 26.96
C ALA A 609 -40.94 29.84 26.59
N GLU A 610 -41.50 30.67 27.47
CA GLU A 610 -41.56 32.14 27.31
C GLU A 610 -40.16 32.76 27.35
N ARG A 611 -39.31 32.37 28.32
CA ARG A 611 -37.89 32.77 28.36
C ARG A 611 -37.08 32.35 27.13
N ARG A 612 -37.38 31.20 26.51
CA ARG A 612 -36.71 30.78 25.26
C ARG A 612 -37.11 31.66 24.09
N ARG A 613 -38.41 31.92 23.89
CA ARG A 613 -38.91 32.84 22.85
C ARG A 613 -38.26 34.21 22.97
N GLU A 614 -38.29 34.84 24.15
CA GLU A 614 -37.61 36.12 24.35
C GLU A 614 -36.09 36.10 24.06
N SER A 615 -35.44 34.92 24.05
CA SER A 615 -34.01 34.77 23.72
C SER A 615 -33.75 34.50 22.24
N GLU A 616 -34.73 33.91 21.54
CA GLU A 616 -34.72 33.62 20.12
C GLU A 616 -35.14 34.88 19.34
N ASP A 617 -36.22 35.55 19.76
CA ASP A 617 -36.64 36.88 19.28
C ASP A 617 -35.50 37.91 19.39
N ARG A 618 -34.74 37.89 20.50
CA ARG A 618 -33.56 38.75 20.70
C ARG A 618 -32.37 38.40 19.78
N ARG A 619 -32.26 37.14 19.33
CA ARG A 619 -31.24 36.72 18.37
C ARG A 619 -31.61 37.10 16.95
N GLU A 620 -32.89 36.96 16.56
CA GLU A 620 -33.37 37.46 15.28
C GLU A 620 -33.26 38.99 15.20
N LEU A 621 -33.67 39.73 16.24
CA LEU A 621 -33.47 41.18 16.30
C LEU A 621 -31.99 41.59 16.19
N ALA A 622 -31.08 40.89 16.86
CA ALA A 622 -29.64 41.15 16.73
C ALA A 622 -29.09 40.85 15.31
N ALA A 623 -29.57 39.77 14.66
CA ALA A 623 -29.20 39.45 13.28
C ALA A 623 -29.77 40.46 12.28
N ILE A 624 -31.00 40.95 12.49
CA ILE A 624 -31.63 42.01 11.69
C ILE A 624 -30.90 43.34 11.88
N GLU A 625 -30.52 43.71 13.11
CA GLU A 625 -29.69 44.90 13.37
C GLU A 625 -28.30 44.80 12.75
N GLN A 626 -27.70 43.60 12.69
CA GLN A 626 -26.43 43.39 12.01
C GLN A 626 -26.58 43.52 10.48
N ALA A 627 -27.58 42.86 9.88
CA ALA A 627 -27.87 42.97 8.45
C ALA A 627 -28.19 44.43 8.03
N ASN A 628 -28.91 45.18 8.87
CA ASN A 628 -29.17 46.60 8.65
C ASN A 628 -27.88 47.44 8.71
N ARG A 629 -26.99 47.20 9.69
CA ARG A 629 -25.68 47.87 9.77
C ARG A 629 -24.76 47.53 8.58
N GLU A 630 -24.83 46.30 8.06
CA GLU A 630 -24.13 45.89 6.85
C GLU A 630 -24.72 46.56 5.58
N ALA A 631 -26.03 46.90 5.59
CA ALA A 631 -26.68 47.66 4.53
C ALA A 631 -26.43 49.18 4.57
N GLU A 632 -26.22 49.77 5.75
CA GLU A 632 -25.92 51.21 5.93
C GLU A 632 -24.60 51.68 5.27
N ILE A 633 -23.77 50.74 4.80
CA ILE A 633 -22.52 51.02 4.08
C ILE A 633 -22.79 51.63 2.66
N CYS A 634 -24.03 51.58 2.15
CA CYS A 634 -24.37 52.07 0.80
C CYS A 634 -24.88 53.53 0.78
N SER A 635 -23.99 54.49 0.56
CA SER A 635 -24.25 55.94 0.65
C SER A 635 -24.80 56.61 -0.62
N CYS A 636 -25.82 56.04 -1.28
CA CYS A 636 -26.49 56.65 -2.43
C CYS A 636 -27.93 57.12 -2.12
N PRO A 637 -28.38 58.29 -2.62
CA PRO A 637 -29.64 58.91 -2.21
C PRO A 637 -30.89 58.21 -2.81
N PRO A 638 -32.04 58.26 -2.12
CA PRO A 638 -33.31 57.74 -2.64
C PRO A 638 -33.83 58.59 -3.82
N PRO A 639 -34.53 57.98 -4.80
CA PRO A 639 -35.11 58.70 -5.93
C PRO A 639 -36.36 59.50 -5.53
N ASP A 640 -36.57 60.63 -6.21
CA ASP A 640 -37.71 61.52 -5.99
C ASP A 640 -39.07 60.82 -6.20
N ALA A 641 -40.06 61.26 -5.40
CA ALA A 641 -41.39 60.69 -5.41
C ALA A 641 -42.18 61.10 -6.66
N HIS A 642 -42.56 60.13 -7.52
CA HIS A 642 -43.80 60.19 -8.33
C HIS A 642 -44.26 58.82 -8.88
N THR A 643 -44.55 57.84 -8.00
CA THR A 643 -45.44 56.72 -8.37
C THR A 643 -46.13 56.14 -7.13
N ARG A 644 -47.47 56.24 -7.08
CA ARG A 644 -48.30 55.56 -6.07
C ARG A 644 -49.00 54.38 -6.71
N SER A 645 -48.72 53.16 -6.27
CA SER A 645 -49.72 52.25 -5.68
C SER A 645 -49.25 50.79 -5.65
N ILE A 646 -49.59 50.17 -4.52
CA ILE A 646 -49.79 48.74 -4.19
C ILE A 646 -49.03 48.46 -2.88
N VAL A 647 -49.81 48.12 -1.85
CA VAL A 647 -49.31 47.66 -0.55
C VAL A 647 -49.39 46.14 -0.57
N TYR A 648 -48.29 45.47 -0.24
CA TYR A 648 -48.30 44.11 0.26
C TYR A 648 -47.20 43.94 1.32
N GLU A 649 -47.37 42.95 2.18
CA GLU A 649 -46.56 42.74 3.38
C GLU A 649 -45.16 42.19 3.04
N GLY A 650 -44.23 42.36 3.99
CA GLY A 650 -42.80 42.35 3.69
C GLY A 650 -42.15 40.98 3.52
N VAL A 651 -41.82 40.63 2.27
CA VAL A 651 -40.61 39.86 1.93
C VAL A 651 -39.97 40.52 0.70
N TRP A 652 -38.72 41.01 0.82
CA TRP A 652 -37.93 41.40 -0.35
C TRP A 652 -37.32 40.16 -1.00
N THR A 653 -38.11 39.51 -1.85
CA THR A 653 -37.62 38.43 -2.72
C THR A 653 -36.59 38.97 -3.72
N SER A 654 -35.73 38.08 -4.23
CA SER A 654 -34.52 38.43 -4.98
C SER A 654 -34.82 39.05 -6.36
N ALA A 655 -35.08 40.36 -6.41
CA ALA A 655 -35.29 41.14 -7.62
C ALA A 655 -34.20 42.23 -7.76
N HIS A 656 -33.03 41.86 -8.29
CA HIS A 656 -31.92 42.81 -8.48
C HIS A 656 -32.25 43.86 -9.56
N ARG A 657 -31.91 45.14 -9.30
CA ARG A 657 -31.95 46.19 -10.33
C ARG A 657 -30.92 45.90 -11.44
N PRO A 658 -31.31 45.81 -12.71
CA PRO A 658 -30.35 45.88 -13.81
C PRO A 658 -29.64 47.24 -13.80
N GLY A 659 -28.31 47.26 -13.95
CA GLY A 659 -27.55 48.48 -14.23
C GLY A 659 -26.90 49.22 -13.06
N CYS A 660 -26.82 48.66 -11.84
CA CYS A 660 -25.98 49.24 -10.79
C CYS A 660 -24.48 49.01 -11.13
N PRO A 661 -23.65 50.04 -11.32
CA PRO A 661 -22.26 49.85 -11.77
C PRO A 661 -21.41 49.03 -10.80
N VAL A 662 -21.48 49.35 -9.50
CA VAL A 662 -20.69 48.71 -8.44
C VAL A 662 -21.04 47.22 -8.30
N LEU A 663 -22.31 46.85 -8.43
CA LEU A 663 -22.73 45.45 -8.39
C LEU A 663 -22.38 44.71 -9.69
N LEU A 664 -22.44 45.38 -10.86
CA LEU A 664 -22.01 44.81 -12.14
C LEU A 664 -20.50 44.58 -12.21
N GLU A 665 -19.67 45.42 -11.57
CA GLU A 665 -18.25 45.14 -11.41
C GLU A 665 -18.01 43.97 -10.45
N ARG A 666 -18.72 43.92 -9.31
CA ARG A 666 -18.60 42.83 -8.34
C ARG A 666 -19.05 41.47 -8.90
N GLU A 667 -20.14 41.43 -9.67
CA GLU A 667 -20.61 40.22 -10.36
C GLU A 667 -19.64 39.77 -11.48
N LYS A 668 -19.00 40.72 -12.18
CA LYS A 668 -17.94 40.41 -13.15
C LYS A 668 -16.69 39.85 -12.47
N SER A 669 -16.24 40.44 -11.35
CA SER A 669 -15.10 39.92 -10.59
C SER A 669 -15.36 38.51 -10.08
N LEU A 670 -16.54 38.25 -9.50
CA LEU A 670 -16.91 36.92 -9.00
C LEU A 670 -17.03 35.88 -10.12
N ARG A 671 -17.57 36.23 -11.31
CA ARG A 671 -17.50 35.33 -12.46
C ARG A 671 -16.07 35.11 -12.95
N ALA A 672 -15.24 36.15 -13.01
CA ALA A 672 -13.85 36.01 -13.41
C ALA A 672 -13.03 35.13 -12.44
N GLU A 673 -13.31 35.17 -11.14
CA GLU A 673 -12.73 34.24 -10.15
C GLU A 673 -13.20 32.79 -10.36
N LEU A 674 -14.51 32.57 -10.60
CA LEU A 674 -15.08 31.24 -10.82
C LEU A 674 -14.68 30.61 -12.18
N ASP A 675 -14.60 31.42 -13.23
CA ASP A 675 -14.20 31.01 -14.58
C ASP A 675 -12.65 31.01 -14.76
N GLY A 676 -11.88 31.31 -13.71
CA GLY A 676 -10.41 31.29 -13.73
C GLY A 676 -9.75 32.36 -14.62
N THR A 677 -10.47 33.44 -14.94
CA THR A 677 -10.04 34.53 -15.84
C THR A 677 -9.95 35.90 -15.16
N GLY A 678 -9.99 35.94 -13.82
CA GLY A 678 -9.59 37.08 -13.00
C GLY A 678 -8.14 37.51 -13.24
N PRO A 679 -7.73 38.70 -12.76
CA PRO A 679 -6.47 39.33 -13.15
C PRO A 679 -5.28 38.41 -12.91
N SER A 680 -4.51 38.18 -14.00
CA SER A 680 -3.34 37.32 -14.01
C SER A 680 -2.32 37.74 -12.95
N ARG A 681 -1.51 36.77 -12.50
CA ARG A 681 -0.23 36.93 -11.79
C ARG A 681 0.31 38.37 -11.84
N LYS A 682 0.42 39.04 -10.69
CA LYS A 682 1.18 40.30 -10.57
C LYS A 682 2.50 40.16 -11.30
N ASP A 683 2.89 41.19 -12.05
CA ASP A 683 4.12 41.14 -12.83
C ASP A 683 5.30 40.83 -11.90
N PRO A 684 6.21 39.89 -12.23
CA PRO A 684 7.42 39.66 -11.45
C PRO A 684 8.20 40.95 -11.13
N ALA A 685 8.13 41.98 -11.99
CA ALA A 685 8.67 43.31 -11.72
C ALA A 685 7.91 44.08 -10.63
N GLU A 686 6.59 44.00 -10.56
CA GLU A 686 5.79 44.61 -9.48
C GLU A 686 6.02 43.91 -8.14
N VAL A 687 6.10 42.57 -8.15
CA VAL A 687 6.41 41.78 -6.96
C VAL A 687 7.81 42.11 -6.46
N ALA A 688 8.81 42.16 -7.35
CA ALA A 688 10.17 42.57 -7.01
C ALA A 688 10.25 44.02 -6.52
N ALA A 689 9.46 44.95 -7.08
CA ALA A 689 9.41 46.34 -6.62
C ALA A 689 8.79 46.46 -5.20
N ALA A 690 7.73 45.71 -4.92
CA ALA A 690 7.13 45.66 -3.58
C ALA A 690 8.07 45.04 -2.54
N GLU A 691 8.76 43.94 -2.89
CA GLU A 691 9.78 43.32 -2.02
C GLU A 691 10.99 44.23 -1.82
N ALA A 692 11.44 44.97 -2.85
CA ALA A 692 12.51 45.95 -2.73
C ALA A 692 12.13 47.14 -1.81
N ALA A 693 10.87 47.58 -1.83
CA ALA A 693 10.37 48.60 -0.91
C ALA A 693 10.32 48.08 0.55
N ILE A 694 9.90 46.83 0.76
CA ILE A 694 9.90 46.18 2.09
C ILE A 694 11.33 45.92 2.60
N LEU A 695 12.28 45.63 1.71
CA LEU A 695 13.72 45.57 2.05
C LEU A 695 14.29 46.94 2.43
N ALA A 696 13.77 48.04 1.85
CA ALA A 696 14.24 49.41 2.13
C ALA A 696 13.68 50.00 3.45
N ASP A 697 12.44 49.68 3.84
CA ASP A 697 11.85 50.05 5.13
C ASP A 697 11.21 48.86 5.86
N LEU A 698 12.07 47.89 6.18
CA LEU A 698 11.72 46.68 6.94
C LEU A 698 11.19 47.02 8.36
N PRO A 699 11.67 48.07 9.07
CA PRO A 699 11.05 48.55 10.32
C PRO A 699 9.62 49.07 10.14
N GLY A 700 9.36 49.90 9.12
CA GLY A 700 8.02 50.41 8.81
C GLY A 700 7.04 49.32 8.40
N ALA A 701 7.50 48.35 7.60
CA ALA A 701 6.70 47.16 7.24
C ALA A 701 6.30 46.33 8.48
N LYS A 702 7.25 46.07 9.41
CA LYS A 702 6.97 45.37 10.68
C LYS A 702 5.97 46.13 11.56
N LYS A 703 6.07 47.47 11.62
CA LYS A 703 5.10 48.29 12.35
C LYS A 703 3.69 48.18 11.73
N THR A 704 3.60 48.29 10.41
CA THR A 704 2.31 48.20 9.69
C THR A 704 1.65 46.84 9.87
N LEU A 705 2.43 45.74 9.94
CA LEU A 705 1.92 44.42 10.27
C LEU A 705 1.34 44.36 11.69
N ALA A 706 2.02 44.94 12.68
CA ALA A 706 1.52 45.02 14.06
C ALA A 706 0.24 45.88 14.17
N ASP A 707 0.18 47.02 13.47
CA ASP A 707 -1.00 47.90 13.43
C ASP A 707 -2.20 47.18 12.76
N LEU A 708 -2.00 46.35 11.73
CA LEU A 708 -3.03 45.50 11.11
C LEU A 708 -3.49 44.38 12.05
N GLN A 709 -2.57 43.63 12.66
CA GLN A 709 -2.88 42.55 13.61
C GLN A 709 -3.63 43.09 14.85
N ALA A 710 -3.32 44.31 15.30
CA ALA A 710 -4.03 44.98 16.39
C ALA A 710 -5.47 45.42 16.00
N ARG A 711 -5.73 45.70 14.72
CA ARG A 711 -7.07 46.06 14.21
C ARG A 711 -7.97 44.84 14.00
N ASP A 712 -7.41 43.76 13.44
CA ASP A 712 -8.19 42.63 12.92
C ASP A 712 -8.40 41.50 13.97
N GLY A 713 -7.67 41.55 15.10
CA GLY A 713 -7.95 40.72 16.28
C GLY A 713 -7.59 39.24 16.13
N VAL A 714 -8.51 38.35 16.53
CA VAL A 714 -8.24 36.90 16.63
C VAL A 714 -8.17 36.20 15.26
N GLN A 715 -8.70 36.83 14.20
CA GLN A 715 -8.61 36.32 12.83
C GLN A 715 -7.74 37.23 11.96
N GLU A 716 -6.46 36.90 11.87
CA GLU A 716 -5.48 37.59 11.03
C GLU A 716 -5.96 37.69 9.57
N SER A 717 -6.04 38.90 9.03
CA SER A 717 -6.56 39.18 7.68
C SER A 717 -5.63 38.70 6.55
N ALA A 718 -6.16 38.65 5.33
CA ALA A 718 -5.37 38.31 4.14
C ALA A 718 -4.24 39.34 3.89
N GLU A 719 -4.47 40.61 4.22
CA GLU A 719 -3.47 41.68 4.11
C GLU A 719 -2.31 41.46 5.09
N ALA A 720 -2.62 41.19 6.37
CA ALA A 720 -1.61 40.88 7.39
C ALA A 720 -0.80 39.62 7.03
N LYS A 721 -1.46 38.54 6.59
CA LYS A 721 -0.79 37.31 6.13
C LYS A 721 0.15 37.54 4.95
N LEU A 722 -0.27 38.32 3.95
CA LEU A 722 0.55 38.62 2.79
C LEU A 722 1.77 39.47 3.17
N LEU A 723 1.56 40.54 3.94
CA LEU A 723 2.65 41.41 4.41
C LEU A 723 3.66 40.64 5.28
N ARG A 724 3.17 39.74 6.14
CA ARG A 724 4.03 38.85 6.94
C ARG A 724 4.91 37.95 6.07
N LEU A 725 4.33 37.26 5.07
CA LEU A 725 5.09 36.41 4.15
C LEU A 725 6.13 37.20 3.34
N GLN A 726 5.82 38.45 2.98
CA GLN A 726 6.78 39.34 2.31
C GLN A 726 7.93 39.77 3.25
N ILE A 727 7.68 39.97 4.54
CA ILE A 727 8.72 40.26 5.55
C ILE A 727 9.59 39.02 5.82
N GLU A 728 8.99 37.81 5.89
CA GLU A 728 9.71 36.55 6.02
C GLU A 728 10.61 36.28 4.78
N ASN A 729 10.10 36.48 3.57
CA ASN A 729 10.89 36.44 2.33
C ASN A 729 12.01 37.49 2.29
N ALA A 730 11.77 38.71 2.80
CA ALA A 730 12.79 39.76 2.87
C ALA A 730 13.94 39.37 3.80
N HIS A 731 13.66 38.73 4.95
CA HIS A 731 14.71 38.20 5.83
C HIS A 731 15.53 37.10 5.14
N LEU A 732 14.89 36.14 4.45
CA LEU A 732 15.61 35.08 3.71
C LEU A 732 16.53 35.65 2.63
N LYS A 733 16.10 36.72 1.93
CA LYS A 733 16.93 37.43 0.95
C LYS A 733 18.10 38.20 1.58
N ILE A 734 17.95 38.71 2.81
CA ILE A 734 19.06 39.31 3.58
C ILE A 734 20.05 38.23 4.06
N ALA A 735 19.56 37.03 4.40
CA ALA A 735 20.39 35.90 4.80
C ALA A 735 21.21 35.27 3.65
N GLY A 736 20.95 35.68 2.40
CA GLY A 736 21.73 35.27 1.22
C GLY A 736 21.29 33.98 0.54
N GLU A 737 20.20 33.34 1.00
CA GLU A 737 19.71 32.08 0.42
C GLU A 737 18.86 32.34 -0.84
N SER A 738 19.37 31.94 -2.01
CA SER A 738 18.70 32.16 -3.30
C SER A 738 17.64 31.10 -3.61
N ALA A 739 16.41 31.32 -3.16
CA ALA A 739 15.28 30.46 -3.48
C ALA A 739 14.86 30.57 -4.98
N THR A 740 14.91 29.46 -5.71
CA THR A 740 14.29 29.30 -7.04
C THR A 740 12.84 28.83 -6.93
N PRO A 741 11.96 29.17 -7.89
CA PRO A 741 10.54 28.84 -7.81
C PRO A 741 10.27 27.34 -8.00
N ILE A 742 9.37 26.78 -7.17
CA ILE A 742 9.04 25.36 -7.17
C ILE A 742 8.34 24.97 -8.47
N GLY A 743 8.98 24.07 -9.23
CA GLY A 743 8.43 23.41 -10.41
C GLY A 743 8.54 21.88 -10.29
N LEU A 744 7.64 21.16 -10.96
CA LEU A 744 7.56 19.69 -10.92
C LEU A 744 8.72 19.04 -11.72
N GLY A 745 9.56 18.20 -11.09
CA GLY A 745 10.47 17.32 -11.84
C GLY A 745 11.68 16.73 -11.09
N THR A 746 11.55 15.46 -10.67
CA THR A 746 12.60 14.40 -10.66
C THR A 746 14.06 14.68 -10.25
N ALA A 747 14.42 14.13 -9.08
CA ALA A 747 15.57 13.25 -8.81
C ALA A 747 17.04 13.74 -8.82
N ASP A 748 17.80 13.16 -7.88
CA ASP A 748 19.26 13.13 -7.67
C ASP A 748 19.98 14.49 -7.42
N SER A 749 21.02 14.60 -6.59
CA SER A 749 21.85 13.57 -5.91
C SER A 749 22.30 13.98 -4.48
N SER A 750 22.93 13.02 -3.79
CA SER A 750 23.40 13.01 -2.39
C SER A 750 24.21 14.23 -1.87
N PRO A 751 24.18 14.49 -0.55
CA PRO A 751 25.21 15.26 0.16
C PRO A 751 26.39 14.38 0.58
N GLU A 752 27.61 14.91 0.51
CA GLU A 752 28.80 14.37 1.22
C GLU A 752 28.93 14.97 2.62
N GLN A 753 29.91 14.48 3.39
CA GLN A 753 30.15 14.81 4.80
C GLN A 753 31.20 15.90 4.95
N ASP A 754 31.10 16.71 6.02
CA ASP A 754 32.21 17.13 6.94
C ASP A 754 31.66 18.21 7.90
N THR A 755 31.47 17.94 9.21
CA THR A 755 32.41 17.97 10.37
C THR A 755 32.51 19.32 11.11
N ASP A 756 32.28 19.23 12.42
CA ASP A 756 32.82 20.01 13.55
C ASP A 756 32.49 21.51 13.79
N ASP A 757 32.10 21.76 15.05
CA ASP A 757 32.41 22.91 15.92
C ASP A 757 32.21 24.37 15.46
N GLN A 758 31.07 24.95 15.84
CA GLN A 758 30.95 26.00 16.88
C GLN A 758 29.46 26.33 17.16
N LYS A 759 28.91 26.33 18.39
CA LYS A 759 29.12 27.17 19.61
C LYS A 759 28.30 28.49 19.61
N GLU A 760 27.34 28.53 20.56
CA GLU A 760 26.88 29.67 21.37
C GLU A 760 26.13 30.87 20.73
N ALA A 761 24.93 31.14 21.28
CA ALA A 761 24.05 32.32 21.10
C ALA A 761 23.42 32.55 19.70
N GLU A 762 22.17 33.03 19.57
CA GLU A 762 21.19 33.55 20.57
C GLU A 762 19.91 32.71 20.67
#